data_AF-A0A345ZLL7-F1
#
_entry.id   AF-A0A345ZLL7-F1
#
_cell.length_a   1.000
_cell.length_b   1.000
_cell.length_c   1.000
_cell.angle_alpha   90.00
_cell.angle_beta   90.00
_cell.angle_gamma   90.00
#
_symmetry.space_group_name_H-M   'P 1'
#
loop_
_entity.id
_entity.type
_entity.pdbx_description
1 polymer ?
#
loop_
_entity_poly.entity_id
_entity_poly.type
_entity_poly.pdbx_seq_one_letter_code
_entity_poly.pdbx_strand_id
1 'polypeptide(L)'
;MNRPDGPAIDAGVIVNDVTRLNPVRVWAVATPMSVDEVVDAVRRSDGAISVGGGHFSMGGQTASPGSLHLDMRRMNRVLHFDPVDRTIRVQAGIRWCDIQRFVDPHDLSVRIMQTYANFTVGGSLSVNVHGRYIGLGPLILSVRSIRMVLADGSIVDASPDTNSELFYGAVGGYGGLGVIVEAELSLDDNVRVVRTHACMPTSSYAAWFREHVRNDRDAIFHNADLYPPHYRRARAVTWRRTERAATVTDRLQPLRKHFPLHRYFFWAFTETPGGKLRRERLLDPLIYLSRPVHWRNYEAGYDVAELEPASRRKSSYVLQEYFVPVERFDEFVPRLAEILARHRVNAVNVSVRHAFTDPGSMLAWARGETFAFVLYHKQRTRENAKARVAVWTRELIDAVIACGGTYYLPYQPHATPEQFHRAYPRAKELFALKRRLDPDFRWRNVLWDTYYAPALSETPMTTTTAPAGDFHAVYGTATGSDAFYRFLQNIYRLYPEDRFHTLIRDAVREHADDEAIYRALQAKLPGIKPFLSELTYALPSLSKQKKEMSRQMLQLLGCRRSFDGHMEIGSTGRYASDLRKHVDLRGDLVFLHDAAPTYSPVDIVERGGLRKLGRFVPLDDYAPIPQSAVADASLDLVTCLIGLHHVPLDRLDAFIASLHRVLRKDGVLILRDHDVADAPMNALVNLAHAVFNAGLGVPWATNAKELRHFRTVAEWIDILRRHGFELMGDGLLQDHDPTLNTLLAFRRT
;
A
#
# COMPACT_ATOMS: atom_id res chain seq x y z
N MET A 1 11.62 -24.85 -49.47
CA MET A 1 10.18 -24.56 -49.62
C MET A 1 9.85 -23.46 -48.62
N ASN A 2 9.88 -22.21 -49.10
CA ASN A 2 9.70 -21.01 -48.28
C ASN A 2 8.24 -20.91 -47.83
N ARG A 3 7.98 -20.89 -46.52
CA ARG A 3 6.72 -20.35 -46.01
C ARG A 3 6.77 -18.84 -46.21
N PRO A 4 5.75 -18.23 -46.84
CA PRO A 4 5.74 -16.79 -47.00
C PRO A 4 5.53 -16.14 -45.63
N ASP A 5 6.35 -15.13 -45.33
CA ASP A 5 6.15 -14.20 -44.23
C ASP A 5 4.76 -13.57 -44.36
N GLY A 6 3.83 -14.02 -43.52
CA GLY A 6 2.52 -13.39 -43.37
C GLY A 6 2.67 -12.00 -42.74
N PRO A 7 1.80 -11.04 -43.05
CA PRO A 7 1.88 -9.71 -42.47
C PRO A 7 1.69 -9.82 -40.95
N ALA A 8 2.55 -9.13 -40.19
CA ALA A 8 2.43 -9.04 -38.73
C ALA A 8 1.03 -8.55 -38.34
N ILE A 9 0.22 -9.42 -37.74
CA ILE A 9 -1.09 -9.06 -37.19
C ILE A 9 -0.86 -8.36 -35.84
N ASP A 10 -0.57 -7.05 -35.87
CA ASP A 10 -0.60 -6.17 -34.69
C ASP A 10 -1.95 -5.43 -34.62
N ALA A 11 -3.05 -6.18 -34.42
CA ALA A 11 -4.43 -5.67 -34.56
C ALA A 11 -5.32 -5.75 -33.28
N GLY A 12 -4.72 -5.80 -32.08
CA GLY A 12 -5.50 -5.87 -30.83
C GLY A 12 -6.14 -4.53 -30.40
N VAL A 13 -7.33 -4.57 -29.77
CA VAL A 13 -8.05 -3.39 -29.24
C VAL A 13 -7.63 -3.11 -27.79
N ILE A 14 -7.57 -1.84 -27.35
CA ILE A 14 -7.30 -1.51 -25.94
C ILE A 14 -8.61 -1.29 -25.17
N VAL A 15 -8.81 -2.09 -24.12
CA VAL A 15 -9.82 -1.85 -23.08
C VAL A 15 -9.12 -1.23 -21.87
N ASN A 16 -9.70 -0.21 -21.27
CA ASN A 16 -9.12 0.46 -20.11
C ASN A 16 -10.23 0.90 -19.14
N ASP A 17 -9.87 1.00 -17.88
CA ASP A 17 -10.76 1.50 -16.84
C ASP A 17 -10.82 3.04 -16.79
N VAL A 18 -11.75 3.53 -15.96
CA VAL A 18 -12.02 4.96 -15.76
C VAL A 18 -10.79 5.76 -15.30
N THR A 19 -9.79 5.14 -14.67
CA THR A 19 -8.56 5.83 -14.22
C THR A 19 -7.54 5.98 -15.34
N ARG A 20 -7.65 5.15 -16.39
CA ARG A 20 -6.69 4.97 -17.49
C ARG A 20 -5.32 4.42 -17.09
N LEU A 21 -5.20 3.85 -15.89
CA LEU A 21 -3.93 3.34 -15.38
C LEU A 21 -3.60 1.92 -15.87
N ASN A 22 -4.62 1.15 -16.27
CA ASN A 22 -4.52 -0.28 -16.62
C ASN A 22 -5.01 -0.54 -18.06
N PRO A 23 -4.32 -0.02 -19.10
CA PRO A 23 -4.66 -0.38 -20.48
C PRO A 23 -4.37 -1.87 -20.72
N VAL A 24 -5.38 -2.62 -21.16
CA VAL A 24 -5.28 -4.04 -21.49
C VAL A 24 -5.56 -4.22 -22.97
N ARG A 25 -4.62 -4.86 -23.69
CA ARG A 25 -4.80 -5.21 -25.09
C ARG A 25 -5.58 -6.53 -25.18
N VAL A 26 -6.77 -6.48 -25.77
CA VAL A 26 -7.66 -7.62 -26.01
C VAL A 26 -7.59 -8.02 -27.49
N TRP A 27 -8.00 -9.25 -27.81
CA TRP A 27 -8.04 -9.75 -29.17
C TRP A 27 -9.17 -9.08 -29.98
N ALA A 28 -10.38 -9.08 -29.42
CA ALA A 28 -11.55 -8.46 -30.03
C ALA A 28 -12.56 -8.00 -28.97
N VAL A 29 -13.53 -7.18 -29.37
CA VAL A 29 -14.66 -6.76 -28.52
C VAL A 29 -15.97 -7.20 -29.17
N ALA A 30 -16.79 -7.95 -28.44
CA ALA A 30 -18.17 -8.28 -28.82
C ALA A 30 -19.16 -7.47 -27.97
N THR A 31 -20.29 -7.06 -28.56
CA THR A 31 -21.31 -6.21 -27.90
C THR A 31 -22.69 -6.87 -27.93
N PRO A 32 -22.86 -8.03 -27.26
CA PRO A 32 -24.09 -8.81 -27.34
C PRO A 32 -25.31 -8.03 -26.84
N MET A 33 -26.48 -8.38 -27.37
CA MET A 33 -27.80 -7.78 -27.06
C MET A 33 -28.81 -8.79 -26.50
N SER A 34 -28.48 -10.09 -26.56
CA SER A 34 -29.29 -11.21 -26.10
C SER A 34 -28.41 -12.26 -25.41
N VAL A 35 -29.06 -13.18 -24.67
CA VAL A 35 -28.38 -14.32 -24.05
C VAL A 35 -27.80 -15.25 -25.12
N ASP A 36 -28.52 -15.47 -26.23
CA ASP A 36 -28.05 -16.33 -27.33
C ASP A 36 -26.77 -15.79 -27.98
N GLU A 37 -26.65 -14.47 -28.16
CA GLU A 37 -25.42 -13.85 -28.69
C GLU A 37 -24.23 -14.01 -27.74
N VAL A 38 -24.46 -14.03 -26.43
CA VAL A 38 -23.42 -14.34 -25.43
C VAL A 38 -23.00 -15.81 -25.57
N VAL A 39 -23.95 -16.73 -25.63
CA VAL A 39 -23.68 -18.17 -25.80
C VAL A 39 -22.90 -18.43 -27.09
N ASP A 40 -23.31 -17.82 -28.20
CA ASP A 40 -22.62 -17.91 -29.48
C ASP A 40 -21.18 -17.38 -29.40
N ALA A 41 -20.96 -16.25 -28.73
CA ALA A 41 -19.61 -15.70 -28.54
C ALA A 41 -18.72 -16.62 -27.69
N VAL A 42 -19.27 -17.24 -26.65
CA VAL A 42 -18.56 -18.20 -25.80
C VAL A 42 -18.23 -19.48 -26.57
N ARG A 43 -19.16 -20.02 -27.36
CA ARG A 43 -18.97 -21.27 -28.10
C ARG A 43 -18.06 -21.14 -29.32
N ARG A 44 -17.99 -19.95 -29.94
CA ARG A 44 -17.15 -19.68 -31.12
C ARG A 44 -15.73 -19.22 -30.77
N SER A 45 -15.42 -19.08 -29.48
CA SER A 45 -14.08 -18.74 -29.02
C SER A 45 -13.48 -19.95 -28.31
N ASP A 46 -12.18 -20.17 -28.48
CA ASP A 46 -11.43 -21.21 -27.76
C ASP A 46 -10.43 -20.61 -26.76
N GLY A 47 -10.25 -19.28 -26.80
CA GLY A 47 -9.31 -18.54 -25.96
C GLY A 47 -9.93 -17.95 -24.70
N ALA A 48 -9.14 -17.10 -24.03
CA ALA A 48 -9.57 -16.35 -22.87
C ALA A 48 -10.74 -15.41 -23.20
N ILE A 49 -11.70 -15.29 -22.29
CA ILE A 49 -12.83 -14.37 -22.35
C ILE A 49 -12.77 -13.46 -21.13
N SER A 50 -12.99 -12.17 -21.35
CA SER A 50 -13.22 -11.19 -20.28
C SER A 50 -14.55 -10.48 -20.46
N VAL A 51 -15.11 -9.95 -19.38
CA VAL A 51 -16.42 -9.31 -19.38
C VAL A 51 -16.35 -7.90 -18.81
N GLY A 52 -16.97 -6.94 -19.51
CA GLY A 52 -16.97 -5.53 -19.17
C GLY A 52 -18.37 -4.92 -19.15
N GLY A 53 -18.56 -3.99 -18.20
CA GLY A 53 -19.75 -3.15 -18.10
C GLY A 53 -19.36 -1.66 -18.11
N GLY A 54 -19.57 -0.97 -16.99
CA GLY A 54 -19.25 0.46 -16.87
C GLY A 54 -17.75 0.83 -16.79
N HIS A 55 -16.85 -0.16 -16.66
CA HIS A 55 -15.39 0.01 -16.56
C HIS A 55 -14.92 0.89 -15.38
N PHE A 56 -15.64 0.83 -14.27
CA PHE A 56 -15.36 1.65 -13.07
C PHE A 56 -14.45 0.97 -12.03
N SER A 57 -14.21 -0.34 -12.13
CA SER A 57 -13.16 -1.02 -11.35
C SER A 57 -11.79 -0.49 -11.76
N MET A 58 -10.92 -0.19 -10.80
CA MET A 58 -9.68 0.58 -10.99
C MET A 58 -8.40 -0.27 -10.87
N GLY A 59 -8.45 -1.54 -11.28
CA GLY A 59 -7.30 -2.45 -11.19
C GLY A 59 -7.23 -3.53 -12.26
N GLY A 60 -7.90 -3.35 -13.40
CA GLY A 60 -7.86 -4.32 -14.51
C GLY A 60 -8.84 -5.50 -14.39
N GLN A 61 -9.80 -5.46 -13.45
CA GLN A 61 -10.84 -6.50 -13.30
C GLN A 61 -11.77 -6.63 -14.51
N THR A 62 -11.74 -5.65 -15.42
CA THR A 62 -12.60 -5.57 -16.61
C THR A 62 -12.09 -6.44 -17.77
N ALA A 63 -10.78 -6.69 -17.86
CA ALA A 63 -10.19 -7.28 -19.07
C ALA A 63 -8.97 -8.17 -18.76
N SER A 64 -8.66 -9.07 -19.69
CA SER A 64 -7.45 -9.90 -19.68
C SER A 64 -6.69 -9.73 -21.00
N PRO A 65 -5.34 -9.75 -21.00
CA PRO A 65 -4.57 -9.71 -22.24
C PRO A 65 -4.99 -10.81 -23.22
N GLY A 66 -5.14 -10.46 -24.50
CA GLY A 66 -5.48 -11.40 -25.58
C GLY A 66 -6.89 -12.00 -25.54
N SER A 67 -7.75 -11.57 -24.61
CA SER A 67 -9.10 -12.13 -24.48
C SER A 67 -10.07 -11.64 -25.55
N LEU A 68 -11.14 -12.40 -25.81
CA LEU A 68 -12.39 -11.86 -26.36
C LEU A 68 -13.09 -11.08 -25.24
N HIS A 69 -13.28 -9.78 -25.43
CA HIS A 69 -13.94 -8.94 -24.44
C HIS A 69 -15.43 -8.79 -24.74
N LEU A 70 -16.29 -9.23 -23.82
CA LEU A 70 -17.74 -9.07 -23.90
C LEU A 70 -18.16 -7.76 -23.23
N ASP A 71 -18.56 -6.77 -24.03
CA ASP A 71 -19.15 -5.53 -23.55
C ASP A 71 -20.67 -5.68 -23.40
N MET A 72 -21.09 -5.82 -22.14
CA MET A 72 -22.47 -6.16 -21.78
C MET A 72 -23.42 -4.95 -21.80
N ARG A 73 -22.95 -3.73 -22.06
CA ARG A 73 -23.74 -2.50 -21.87
C ARG A 73 -24.99 -2.41 -22.76
N ARG A 74 -25.08 -3.19 -23.84
CA ARG A 74 -26.28 -3.26 -24.70
C ARG A 74 -27.35 -4.24 -24.21
N MET A 75 -27.04 -5.12 -23.25
CA MET A 75 -28.01 -5.95 -22.56
C MET A 75 -28.59 -5.18 -21.37
N ASN A 76 -29.44 -4.19 -21.62
CA ASN A 76 -29.86 -3.20 -20.63
C ASN A 76 -31.38 -3.07 -20.45
N ARG A 77 -32.14 -4.14 -20.73
CA ARG A 77 -33.61 -4.15 -20.63
C ARG A 77 -34.12 -4.54 -19.25
N VAL A 78 -35.26 -3.98 -18.86
CA VAL A 78 -36.12 -4.53 -17.79
C VAL A 78 -36.92 -5.69 -18.40
N LEU A 79 -36.90 -6.84 -17.73
CA LEU A 79 -37.53 -8.09 -18.20
C LEU A 79 -38.82 -8.39 -17.46
N HIS A 80 -38.86 -8.10 -16.16
CA HIS A 80 -40.03 -8.25 -15.30
C HIS A 80 -40.00 -7.18 -14.21
N PHE A 81 -41.17 -6.69 -13.79
CA PHE A 81 -41.29 -5.73 -12.70
C PHE A 81 -42.62 -5.95 -11.97
N ASP A 82 -42.54 -6.11 -10.65
CA ASP A 82 -43.70 -6.18 -9.77
C ASP A 82 -43.61 -5.08 -8.70
N PRO A 83 -44.45 -4.03 -8.77
CA PRO A 83 -44.43 -2.95 -7.79
C PRO A 83 -45.05 -3.35 -6.44
N VAL A 84 -45.90 -4.39 -6.40
CA VAL A 84 -46.54 -4.86 -5.17
C VAL A 84 -45.55 -5.69 -4.37
N ASP A 85 -44.91 -6.66 -5.01
CA ASP A 85 -43.86 -7.50 -4.41
C ASP A 85 -42.51 -6.78 -4.32
N ARG A 86 -42.40 -5.58 -4.93
CA ARG A 86 -41.20 -4.74 -4.97
C ARG A 86 -40.00 -5.49 -5.56
N THR A 87 -40.22 -6.17 -6.67
CA THR A 87 -39.17 -6.93 -7.37
C THR A 87 -38.97 -6.44 -8.80
N ILE A 88 -37.74 -6.57 -9.31
CA ILE A 88 -37.42 -6.27 -10.70
C ILE A 88 -36.41 -7.27 -11.23
N ARG A 89 -36.67 -7.82 -12.41
CA ARG A 89 -35.71 -8.63 -13.18
C ARG A 89 -35.19 -7.82 -14.35
N VAL A 90 -33.88 -7.76 -14.49
CA VAL A 90 -33.21 -6.94 -15.50
C VAL A 90 -32.06 -7.69 -16.16
N GLN A 91 -31.72 -7.28 -17.38
CA GLN A 91 -30.46 -7.67 -18.00
C GLN A 91 -29.27 -7.00 -17.31
N ALA A 92 -28.16 -7.73 -17.19
CA ALA A 92 -27.01 -7.34 -16.37
C ALA A 92 -26.27 -6.07 -16.83
N GLY A 93 -26.44 -5.66 -18.08
CA GLY A 93 -25.87 -4.43 -18.64
C GLY A 93 -26.62 -3.15 -18.27
N ILE A 94 -27.82 -3.24 -17.68
CA ILE A 94 -28.58 -2.05 -17.26
C ILE A 94 -27.83 -1.30 -16.15
N ARG A 95 -27.94 0.03 -16.15
CA ARG A 95 -27.33 0.88 -15.11
C ARG A 95 -28.32 1.18 -14.00
N TRP A 96 -27.81 1.43 -12.79
CA TRP A 96 -28.66 1.80 -11.65
C TRP A 96 -29.50 3.05 -11.90
N CYS A 97 -28.96 4.07 -12.57
CA CYS A 97 -29.71 5.29 -12.89
C CYS A 97 -30.88 5.04 -13.87
N ASP A 98 -30.79 4.02 -14.72
CA ASP A 98 -31.87 3.63 -15.61
C ASP A 98 -32.95 2.85 -14.85
N ILE A 99 -32.55 2.00 -13.88
CA ILE A 99 -33.49 1.35 -12.95
C ILE A 99 -34.21 2.40 -12.10
N GLN A 100 -33.47 3.32 -11.47
CA GLN A 100 -34.05 4.40 -10.66
C GLN A 100 -35.08 5.19 -11.46
N ARG A 101 -34.77 5.57 -12.70
CA ARG A 101 -35.72 6.26 -13.59
C ARG A 101 -36.98 5.45 -13.86
N PHE A 102 -36.85 4.14 -14.01
CA PHE A 102 -37.98 3.24 -14.26
C PHE A 102 -38.88 3.05 -13.03
N VAL A 103 -38.30 2.90 -11.83
CA VAL A 103 -39.06 2.57 -10.61
C VAL A 103 -39.55 3.79 -9.83
N ASP A 104 -38.95 4.97 -10.03
CA ASP A 104 -39.30 6.21 -9.31
C ASP A 104 -40.79 6.63 -9.44
N PRO A 105 -41.46 6.49 -10.61
CA PRO A 105 -42.90 6.77 -10.76
C PRO A 105 -43.80 5.87 -9.92
N HIS A 106 -43.28 4.74 -9.41
CA HIS A 106 -43.98 3.79 -8.56
C HIS A 106 -43.64 3.99 -7.07
N ASP A 107 -43.01 5.11 -6.71
CA ASP A 107 -42.50 5.40 -5.35
C ASP A 107 -41.52 4.34 -4.82
N LEU A 108 -40.80 3.68 -5.72
CA LEU A 108 -39.79 2.67 -5.40
C LEU A 108 -38.37 3.15 -5.72
N SER A 109 -37.39 2.45 -5.15
CA SER A 109 -35.98 2.77 -5.22
C SER A 109 -35.12 1.49 -5.18
N VAL A 110 -33.90 1.58 -5.70
CA VAL A 110 -32.93 0.48 -5.63
C VAL A 110 -32.52 0.24 -4.17
N ARG A 111 -32.68 -0.99 -3.67
CA ARG A 111 -32.41 -1.32 -2.27
C ARG A 111 -30.95 -1.14 -1.87
N ILE A 112 -29.99 -1.75 -2.58
CA ILE A 112 -28.55 -1.61 -2.32
C ILE A 112 -27.83 -1.30 -3.62
N MET A 113 -26.91 -0.33 -3.59
CA MET A 113 -26.00 0.02 -4.69
C MET A 113 -24.88 0.94 -4.17
N GLN A 114 -23.75 1.05 -4.86
CA GLN A 114 -22.76 2.09 -4.55
C GLN A 114 -23.31 3.51 -4.74
N THR A 115 -22.63 4.51 -4.17
CA THR A 115 -23.04 5.94 -4.19
C THR A 115 -23.36 6.48 -5.59
N TYR A 116 -22.65 5.99 -6.62
CA TYR A 116 -22.79 6.49 -7.99
C TYR A 116 -23.65 5.55 -8.85
N ALA A 117 -24.59 6.11 -9.61
CA ALA A 117 -25.62 5.35 -10.30
C ALA A 117 -25.26 4.91 -11.74
N ASN A 118 -24.08 5.28 -12.25
CA ASN A 118 -23.67 4.95 -13.62
C ASN A 118 -23.25 3.48 -13.84
N PHE A 119 -23.08 2.70 -12.77
CA PHE A 119 -22.57 1.33 -12.82
C PHE A 119 -23.63 0.38 -13.37
N THR A 120 -23.18 -0.66 -14.07
CA THR A 120 -24.06 -1.73 -14.54
C THR A 120 -24.36 -2.72 -13.40
N VAL A 121 -25.52 -3.37 -13.44
CA VAL A 121 -25.92 -4.37 -12.44
C VAL A 121 -24.92 -5.54 -12.40
N GLY A 122 -24.55 -6.11 -13.54
CA GLY A 122 -23.61 -7.23 -13.63
C GLY A 122 -22.20 -6.91 -13.11
N GLY A 123 -21.71 -5.70 -13.37
CA GLY A 123 -20.43 -5.24 -12.82
C GLY A 123 -20.52 -5.06 -11.30
N SER A 124 -21.65 -4.58 -10.81
CA SER A 124 -21.90 -4.37 -9.38
C SER A 124 -22.04 -5.69 -8.62
N LEU A 125 -22.69 -6.69 -9.21
CA LEU A 125 -22.79 -8.05 -8.68
C LEU A 125 -21.44 -8.78 -8.67
N SER A 126 -20.67 -8.66 -9.76
CA SER A 126 -19.35 -9.29 -9.86
C SER A 126 -18.39 -8.84 -8.75
N VAL A 127 -18.55 -7.62 -8.24
CA VAL A 127 -17.73 -7.06 -7.17
C VAL A 127 -18.41 -7.16 -5.79
N ASN A 128 -19.70 -7.49 -5.77
CA ASN A 128 -20.56 -7.45 -4.59
C ASN A 128 -20.50 -6.09 -3.87
N VAL A 129 -20.85 -5.04 -4.60
CA VAL A 129 -20.75 -3.65 -4.15
C VAL A 129 -21.51 -3.36 -2.86
N HIS A 130 -21.18 -2.24 -2.22
CA HIS A 130 -21.98 -1.68 -1.14
C HIS A 130 -22.15 -0.17 -1.29
N GLY A 131 -23.13 0.34 -0.57
CA GLY A 131 -23.43 1.77 -0.48
C GLY A 131 -23.11 2.33 0.90
N ARG A 132 -23.96 3.27 1.32
CA ARG A 132 -23.92 3.97 2.61
C ARG A 132 -25.13 3.62 3.48
N TYR A 133 -25.82 2.52 3.17
CA TYR A 133 -27.12 2.20 3.74
C TYR A 133 -26.98 1.64 5.16
N ILE A 134 -27.58 2.31 6.13
CA ILE A 134 -27.66 1.79 7.51
C ILE A 134 -28.67 0.63 7.54
N GLY A 135 -28.40 -0.40 8.33
CA GLY A 135 -29.28 -1.56 8.39
C GLY A 135 -28.96 -2.64 7.35
N LEU A 136 -28.10 -2.36 6.37
CA LEU A 136 -27.81 -3.24 5.22
C LEU A 136 -26.31 -3.58 5.14
N GLY A 137 -25.93 -4.27 4.06
CA GLY A 137 -24.56 -4.72 3.82
C GLY A 137 -24.25 -4.75 2.32
N PRO A 138 -23.53 -5.78 1.83
CA PRO A 138 -23.24 -5.95 0.40
C PRO A 138 -24.51 -6.12 -0.46
N LEU A 139 -24.38 -5.83 -1.75
CA LEU A 139 -25.45 -5.89 -2.74
C LEU A 139 -26.17 -7.24 -2.77
N ILE A 140 -25.46 -8.34 -2.54
CA ILE A 140 -25.99 -9.71 -2.53
C ILE A 140 -27.25 -9.86 -1.65
N LEU A 141 -27.38 -9.06 -0.57
CA LEU A 141 -28.55 -9.06 0.32
C LEU A 141 -29.84 -8.56 -0.36
N SER A 142 -29.74 -7.94 -1.54
CA SER A 142 -30.89 -7.50 -2.33
C SER A 142 -31.16 -8.40 -3.55
N VAL A 143 -30.33 -9.41 -3.79
CA VAL A 143 -30.40 -10.28 -4.97
C VAL A 143 -31.22 -11.51 -4.66
N ARG A 144 -32.23 -11.77 -5.48
CA ARG A 144 -33.11 -12.95 -5.35
C ARG A 144 -32.59 -14.12 -6.19
N SER A 145 -32.16 -13.83 -7.42
CA SER A 145 -31.56 -14.81 -8.32
C SER A 145 -30.73 -14.14 -9.40
N ILE A 146 -29.86 -14.93 -10.04
CA ILE A 146 -29.06 -14.56 -11.21
C ILE A 146 -29.20 -15.64 -12.28
N ARG A 147 -29.07 -15.24 -13.54
CA ARG A 147 -28.88 -16.14 -14.68
C ARG A 147 -27.49 -15.95 -15.26
N MET A 148 -26.80 -17.05 -15.54
CA MET A 148 -25.42 -17.05 -15.99
C MET A 148 -25.21 -17.86 -17.26
N VAL A 149 -24.20 -17.49 -18.05
CA VAL A 149 -23.61 -18.32 -19.10
C VAL A 149 -22.23 -18.78 -18.64
N LEU A 150 -22.00 -20.09 -18.60
CA LEU A 150 -20.75 -20.72 -18.15
C LEU A 150 -19.73 -20.87 -19.29
N ALA A 151 -18.54 -21.41 -18.98
CA ALA A 151 -17.43 -21.57 -19.93
C ALA A 151 -17.74 -22.51 -21.10
N ASP A 152 -18.66 -23.46 -20.93
CA ASP A 152 -19.16 -24.36 -21.98
C ASP A 152 -20.33 -23.77 -22.79
N GLY A 153 -20.77 -22.55 -22.44
CA GLY A 153 -21.93 -21.89 -23.03
C GLY A 153 -23.28 -22.40 -22.52
N SER A 154 -23.31 -23.22 -21.46
CA SER A 154 -24.56 -23.59 -20.78
C SER A 154 -25.17 -22.39 -20.04
N ILE A 155 -26.50 -22.34 -19.98
CA ILE A 155 -27.26 -21.31 -19.26
C ILE A 155 -27.73 -21.92 -17.93
N VAL A 156 -27.43 -21.25 -16.82
CA VAL A 156 -27.77 -21.73 -15.48
C VAL A 156 -28.40 -20.60 -14.66
N ASP A 157 -29.52 -20.91 -13.99
CA ASP A 157 -30.13 -20.05 -12.98
C ASP A 157 -29.58 -20.41 -11.59
N ALA A 158 -29.24 -19.41 -10.79
CA ALA A 158 -28.73 -19.59 -9.43
C ALA A 158 -29.36 -18.59 -8.44
N SER A 159 -29.61 -19.06 -7.23
CA SER A 159 -30.17 -18.31 -6.10
C SER A 159 -29.58 -18.85 -4.79
N PRO A 160 -29.90 -18.27 -3.62
CA PRO A 160 -29.50 -18.87 -2.34
C PRO A 160 -29.93 -20.34 -2.18
N ASP A 161 -31.07 -20.72 -2.76
CA ASP A 161 -31.67 -22.05 -2.61
C ASP A 161 -31.45 -22.99 -3.81
N THR A 162 -31.14 -22.44 -4.99
CA THR A 162 -30.93 -23.20 -6.24
C THR A 162 -29.53 -22.94 -6.78
N ASN A 163 -28.73 -23.99 -7.04
CA ASN A 163 -27.32 -23.83 -7.44
C ASN A 163 -26.56 -22.88 -6.50
N SER A 164 -26.81 -23.02 -5.19
CA SER A 164 -26.34 -22.12 -4.13
C SER A 164 -24.83 -21.89 -4.15
N GLU A 165 -24.05 -22.94 -4.38
CA GLU A 165 -22.60 -22.86 -4.50
C GLU A 165 -22.16 -21.92 -5.65
N LEU A 166 -22.85 -21.99 -6.79
CA LEU A 166 -22.62 -21.09 -7.93
C LEU A 166 -23.04 -19.65 -7.59
N PHE A 167 -24.19 -19.46 -6.93
CA PHE A 167 -24.65 -18.13 -6.52
C PHE A 167 -23.62 -17.41 -5.63
N TYR A 168 -23.19 -18.06 -4.56
CA TYR A 168 -22.20 -17.51 -3.60
C TYR A 168 -20.76 -17.48 -4.16
N GLY A 169 -20.47 -18.24 -5.21
CA GLY A 169 -19.22 -18.13 -5.96
C GLY A 169 -19.22 -17.02 -7.00
N ALA A 170 -20.36 -16.72 -7.61
CA ALA A 170 -20.47 -15.76 -8.71
C ALA A 170 -20.64 -14.31 -8.26
N VAL A 171 -21.48 -14.05 -7.25
CA VAL A 171 -21.63 -12.71 -6.66
C VAL A 171 -20.39 -12.41 -5.81
N GLY A 172 -19.63 -11.38 -6.20
CA GLY A 172 -18.29 -11.16 -5.66
C GLY A 172 -17.21 -12.07 -6.25
N GLY A 173 -17.53 -12.86 -7.29
CA GLY A 173 -16.59 -13.75 -7.99
C GLY A 173 -15.83 -13.09 -9.13
N TYR A 174 -15.99 -11.79 -9.34
CA TYR A 174 -15.26 -11.00 -10.35
C TYR A 174 -15.31 -11.62 -11.75
N GLY A 175 -16.47 -12.16 -12.16
CA GLY A 175 -16.69 -12.75 -13.49
C GLY A 175 -15.87 -14.01 -13.77
N GLY A 176 -15.29 -14.66 -12.76
CA GLY A 176 -14.38 -15.79 -12.96
C GLY A 176 -15.02 -17.16 -13.16
N LEU A 177 -16.33 -17.28 -12.91
CA LEU A 177 -17.07 -18.54 -13.08
C LEU A 177 -17.96 -18.54 -14.33
N GLY A 178 -18.11 -17.39 -14.98
CA GLY A 178 -19.06 -17.16 -16.07
C GLY A 178 -19.55 -15.72 -16.10
N VAL A 179 -20.42 -15.42 -17.06
CA VAL A 179 -21.03 -14.10 -17.21
C VAL A 179 -22.46 -14.09 -16.67
N ILE A 180 -22.75 -13.17 -15.76
CA ILE A 180 -24.11 -12.88 -15.32
C ILE A 180 -24.81 -12.11 -16.44
N VAL A 181 -25.91 -12.66 -16.96
CA VAL A 181 -26.70 -12.06 -18.06
C VAL A 181 -28.00 -11.41 -17.58
N GLU A 182 -28.58 -11.90 -16.48
CA GLU A 182 -29.79 -11.36 -15.86
C GLU A 182 -29.71 -11.43 -14.33
N ALA A 183 -30.42 -10.55 -13.64
CA ALA A 183 -30.56 -10.60 -12.18
C ALA A 183 -31.96 -10.15 -11.75
N GLU A 184 -32.51 -10.82 -10.73
CA GLU A 184 -33.71 -10.39 -10.01
C GLU A 184 -33.33 -9.74 -8.69
N LEU A 185 -33.86 -8.54 -8.44
CA LEU A 185 -33.51 -7.67 -7.32
C LEU A 185 -34.74 -7.25 -6.54
N SER A 186 -34.57 -7.08 -5.23
CA SER A 186 -35.57 -6.45 -4.35
C SER A 186 -35.41 -4.92 -4.35
N LEU A 187 -36.53 -4.20 -4.25
CA LEU A 187 -36.63 -2.75 -4.21
C LEU A 187 -37.08 -2.26 -2.82
N ASP A 188 -36.85 -0.98 -2.54
CA ASP A 188 -37.26 -0.27 -1.32
C ASP A 188 -38.19 0.90 -1.65
N ASP A 189 -38.91 1.40 -0.66
CA ASP A 189 -39.66 2.66 -0.78
C ASP A 189 -38.75 3.86 -1.07
N ASN A 190 -39.14 4.70 -2.03
CA ASN A 190 -38.49 5.97 -2.30
C ASN A 190 -38.98 7.03 -1.32
N VAL A 191 -38.36 7.09 -0.13
CA VAL A 191 -38.73 8.03 0.92
C VAL A 191 -37.97 9.37 0.80
N ARG A 192 -38.50 10.43 1.41
CA ARG A 192 -37.77 11.69 1.60
C ARG A 192 -36.78 11.56 2.75
N VAL A 193 -35.59 12.11 2.57
CA VAL A 193 -34.49 12.09 3.54
C VAL A 193 -33.92 13.49 3.78
N VAL A 194 -33.69 13.85 5.04
CA VAL A 194 -33.06 15.10 5.47
C VAL A 194 -31.61 14.87 5.91
N ARG A 195 -30.71 15.77 5.50
CA ARG A 195 -29.31 15.73 5.95
C ARG A 195 -29.15 16.27 7.36
N THR A 196 -28.42 15.53 8.17
CA THR A 196 -27.88 15.93 9.47
C THR A 196 -26.39 15.65 9.50
N HIS A 197 -25.63 16.37 10.33
CA HIS A 197 -24.19 16.16 10.43
C HIS A 197 -23.67 16.43 11.85
N ALA A 198 -22.50 15.89 12.16
CA ALA A 198 -21.73 16.23 13.35
C ALA A 198 -20.22 16.22 13.01
N CYS A 199 -19.44 17.10 13.65
CA CYS A 199 -17.98 17.09 13.49
C CYS A 199 -17.32 16.96 14.86
N MET A 200 -16.41 16.00 14.99
CA MET A 200 -15.86 15.54 16.27
C MET A 200 -14.40 15.08 16.12
N PRO A 201 -13.65 14.90 17.21
CA PRO A 201 -12.41 14.13 17.18
C PRO A 201 -12.66 12.72 16.64
N THR A 202 -11.78 12.21 15.79
CA THR A 202 -11.95 10.87 15.19
C THR A 202 -12.02 9.77 16.24
N SER A 203 -11.27 9.90 17.34
CA SER A 203 -11.30 8.97 18.48
C SER A 203 -12.66 8.90 19.20
N SER A 204 -13.57 9.84 18.94
CA SER A 204 -14.93 9.82 19.50
C SER A 204 -15.96 9.24 18.53
N TYR A 205 -15.60 9.03 17.26
CA TYR A 205 -16.55 8.70 16.20
C TYR A 205 -17.20 7.32 16.39
N ALA A 206 -16.42 6.28 16.71
CA ALA A 206 -16.97 4.92 16.84
C ALA A 206 -18.01 4.84 17.96
N ALA A 207 -17.74 5.48 19.11
CA ALA A 207 -18.69 5.58 20.22
C ALA A 207 -19.93 6.39 19.81
N TRP A 208 -19.73 7.56 19.20
CA TRP A 208 -20.82 8.41 18.74
C TRP A 208 -21.74 7.70 17.73
N PHE A 209 -21.17 6.95 16.77
CA PHE A 209 -21.91 6.16 15.78
C PHE A 209 -22.80 5.11 16.44
N ARG A 210 -22.27 4.36 17.42
CA ARG A 210 -23.03 3.33 18.15
C ARG A 210 -24.24 3.92 18.87
N GLU A 211 -24.08 5.10 19.47
CA GLU A 211 -25.13 5.77 20.24
C GLU A 211 -26.19 6.45 19.35
N HIS A 212 -25.77 7.09 18.24
CA HIS A 212 -26.63 8.02 17.50
C HIS A 212 -27.10 7.53 16.12
N VAL A 213 -26.51 6.46 15.58
CA VAL A 213 -26.77 6.03 14.19
C VAL A 213 -27.04 4.54 14.07
N ARG A 214 -26.23 3.67 14.70
CA ARG A 214 -26.26 2.21 14.46
C ARG A 214 -27.65 1.60 14.56
N ASN A 215 -28.45 2.05 15.53
CA ASN A 215 -29.80 1.54 15.80
C ASN A 215 -30.92 2.54 15.46
N ASP A 216 -30.59 3.65 14.78
CA ASP A 216 -31.56 4.66 14.37
C ASP A 216 -32.36 4.15 13.16
N ARG A 217 -33.64 3.86 13.36
CA ARG A 217 -34.54 3.33 12.32
C ARG A 217 -34.82 4.34 11.21
N ASP A 218 -34.65 5.64 11.48
CA ASP A 218 -34.83 6.69 10.49
C ASP A 218 -33.56 6.94 9.69
N ALA A 219 -32.39 6.47 10.13
CA ALA A 219 -31.15 6.61 9.37
C ALA A 219 -31.19 5.72 8.11
N ILE A 220 -31.26 6.35 6.93
CA ILE A 220 -31.25 5.64 5.64
C ILE A 220 -29.83 5.55 5.09
N PHE A 221 -29.10 6.68 5.08
CA PHE A 221 -27.71 6.72 4.64
C PHE A 221 -26.80 7.31 5.71
N HIS A 222 -25.59 6.78 5.84
CA HIS A 222 -24.58 7.30 6.73
C HIS A 222 -23.16 7.15 6.16
N ASN A 223 -22.36 8.18 6.34
CA ASN A 223 -20.91 8.08 6.22
C ASN A 223 -20.23 9.10 7.14
N ALA A 224 -18.98 8.83 7.52
CA ALA A 224 -18.09 9.84 8.07
C ALA A 224 -16.92 10.11 7.14
N ASP A 225 -16.46 11.35 7.06
CA ASP A 225 -15.23 11.69 6.34
C ASP A 225 -14.13 12.05 7.34
N LEU A 226 -13.01 11.32 7.30
CA LEU A 226 -11.81 11.63 8.06
C LEU A 226 -10.99 12.67 7.29
N TYR A 227 -10.61 13.75 7.98
CA TYR A 227 -9.91 14.87 7.34
C TYR A 227 -8.39 14.64 7.23
N PRO A 228 -7.83 14.54 6.00
CA PRO A 228 -6.38 14.49 5.82
C PRO A 228 -5.72 15.85 6.15
N PRO A 229 -4.41 15.90 6.44
CA PRO A 229 -3.48 14.78 6.42
C PRO A 229 -3.36 14.04 7.76
N HIS A 230 -3.98 14.56 8.83
CA HIS A 230 -3.79 14.03 10.18
C HIS A 230 -4.88 13.06 10.63
N TYR A 231 -6.05 13.08 9.97
CA TYR A 231 -7.19 12.21 10.27
C TYR A 231 -7.69 12.30 11.72
N ARG A 232 -7.43 13.43 12.39
CA ARG A 232 -7.79 13.68 13.80
C ARG A 232 -9.24 14.13 14.00
N ARG A 233 -9.91 14.53 12.92
CA ARG A 233 -11.32 14.93 12.95
C ARG A 233 -12.11 14.14 11.92
N ALA A 234 -13.31 13.78 12.32
CA ALA A 234 -14.31 13.15 11.48
C ALA A 234 -15.51 14.09 11.32
N ARG A 235 -16.11 14.11 10.13
CA ARG A 235 -17.45 14.67 9.91
C ARG A 235 -18.40 13.54 9.57
N ALA A 236 -19.29 13.23 10.50
CA ALA A 236 -20.40 12.32 10.30
C ALA A 236 -21.54 13.03 9.54
N VAL A 237 -22.10 12.37 8.53
CA VAL A 237 -23.25 12.82 7.74
C VAL A 237 -24.28 11.71 7.72
N THR A 238 -25.49 12.00 8.17
CA THR A 238 -26.60 11.04 8.20
C THR A 238 -27.80 11.63 7.48
N TRP A 239 -28.36 10.86 6.56
CA TRP A 239 -29.60 11.17 5.88
C TRP A 239 -30.74 10.38 6.53
N ARG A 240 -31.65 11.10 7.18
CA ARG A 240 -32.74 10.52 7.96
C ARG A 240 -34.06 10.65 7.23
N ARG A 241 -34.92 9.63 7.30
CA ARG A 241 -36.30 9.71 6.82
C ARG A 241 -36.99 10.95 7.40
N THR A 242 -37.81 11.62 6.59
CA THR A 242 -38.54 12.80 7.04
C THR A 242 -39.83 13.01 6.25
N GLU A 243 -40.81 13.63 6.91
CA GLU A 243 -42.04 14.12 6.24
C GLU A 243 -41.91 15.55 5.69
N ARG A 244 -40.79 16.23 5.95
CA ARG A 244 -40.54 17.57 5.41
C ARG A 244 -40.55 17.54 3.88
N ALA A 245 -41.07 18.60 3.26
CA ALA A 245 -41.03 18.76 1.81
C ALA A 245 -39.58 18.74 1.28
N ALA A 246 -39.41 18.17 0.09
CA ALA A 246 -38.11 18.14 -0.58
C ALA A 246 -37.66 19.57 -0.91
N THR A 247 -36.38 19.88 -0.63
CA THR A 247 -35.78 21.18 -0.95
C THR A 247 -35.36 21.28 -2.41
N VAL A 248 -35.29 20.13 -3.10
CA VAL A 248 -35.03 20.01 -4.54
C VAL A 248 -36.28 19.41 -5.18
N THR A 249 -36.73 20.00 -6.29
CA THR A 249 -37.94 19.56 -7.01
C THR A 249 -37.73 18.22 -7.71
N ASP A 250 -36.52 17.97 -8.21
CA ASP A 250 -36.17 16.74 -8.90
C ASP A 250 -36.13 15.55 -7.91
N ARG A 251 -36.82 14.47 -8.26
CA ARG A 251 -36.76 13.18 -7.54
C ARG A 251 -35.50 12.38 -7.86
N LEU A 252 -34.85 12.68 -8.99
CA LEU A 252 -33.67 12.01 -9.50
C LEU A 252 -32.56 13.03 -9.79
N GLN A 253 -31.32 12.63 -9.59
CA GLN A 253 -30.18 13.45 -10.02
C GLN A 253 -30.13 13.52 -11.56
N PRO A 254 -29.91 14.69 -12.15
CA PRO A 254 -29.72 14.83 -13.58
C PRO A 254 -28.37 14.25 -14.02
N LEU A 255 -28.38 13.41 -15.07
CA LEU A 255 -27.15 12.86 -15.67
C LEU A 255 -26.38 13.92 -16.46
N ARG A 256 -25.05 13.81 -16.49
CA ARG A 256 -24.14 14.63 -17.32
C ARG A 256 -24.13 16.14 -17.04
N LYS A 257 -24.39 16.58 -15.81
CA LYS A 257 -23.99 17.95 -15.44
C LYS A 257 -22.47 18.07 -15.53
N HIS A 258 -21.97 19.13 -16.17
CA HIS A 258 -20.58 19.49 -16.01
C HIS A 258 -20.38 19.95 -14.56
N PHE A 259 -19.39 19.40 -13.85
CA PHE A 259 -19.12 19.71 -12.44
C PHE A 259 -17.82 20.56 -12.27
N PRO A 260 -17.72 21.76 -12.88
CA PRO A 260 -16.47 22.53 -12.87
C PRO A 260 -16.06 22.95 -11.46
N LEU A 261 -17.03 23.24 -10.59
CA LEU A 261 -16.78 23.65 -9.20
C LEU A 261 -16.21 22.48 -8.37
N HIS A 262 -16.78 21.27 -8.48
CA HIS A 262 -16.26 20.08 -7.79
C HIS A 262 -14.83 19.75 -8.27
N ARG A 263 -14.59 19.82 -9.58
CA ARG A 263 -13.25 19.64 -10.17
C ARG A 263 -12.24 20.65 -9.63
N TYR A 264 -12.62 21.93 -9.56
CA TYR A 264 -11.79 22.97 -8.97
C TYR A 264 -11.47 22.67 -7.50
N PHE A 265 -12.47 22.30 -6.70
CA PHE A 265 -12.25 21.98 -5.29
C PHE A 265 -11.35 20.76 -5.09
N PHE A 266 -11.53 19.67 -5.83
CA PHE A 266 -10.61 18.53 -5.76
C PHE A 266 -9.18 18.91 -6.11
N TRP A 267 -9.00 19.71 -7.17
CA TRP A 267 -7.68 20.25 -7.50
C TRP A 267 -7.14 21.13 -6.37
N ALA A 268 -7.93 22.07 -5.84
CA ALA A 268 -7.52 22.98 -4.78
C ALA A 268 -7.10 22.21 -3.52
N PHE A 269 -7.85 21.18 -3.11
CA PHE A 269 -7.55 20.36 -1.93
C PHE A 269 -6.27 19.54 -2.09
N THR A 270 -5.93 19.14 -3.31
CA THR A 270 -4.80 18.23 -3.58
C THR A 270 -3.53 18.91 -4.08
N GLU A 271 -3.61 20.11 -4.63
CA GLU A 271 -2.47 20.78 -5.28
C GLU A 271 -2.06 22.10 -4.63
N THR A 272 -2.88 22.69 -3.75
CA THR A 272 -2.55 23.98 -3.12
C THR A 272 -2.07 23.83 -1.67
N PRO A 273 -1.11 24.66 -1.22
CA PRO A 273 -0.72 24.71 0.19
C PRO A 273 -1.93 24.97 1.09
N GLY A 274 -2.06 24.18 2.16
CA GLY A 274 -3.16 24.30 3.11
C GLY A 274 -4.56 23.98 2.55
N GLY A 275 -4.68 23.45 1.33
CA GLY A 275 -5.98 23.16 0.70
C GLY A 275 -6.90 22.27 1.55
N LYS A 276 -6.34 21.22 2.17
CA LYS A 276 -7.05 20.30 3.07
C LYS A 276 -7.58 20.99 4.33
N LEU A 277 -6.79 21.89 4.92
CA LEU A 277 -7.19 22.67 6.09
C LEU A 277 -8.31 23.66 5.75
N ARG A 278 -8.23 24.32 4.57
CA ARG A 278 -9.28 25.22 4.08
C ARG A 278 -10.61 24.48 3.84
N ARG A 279 -10.56 23.26 3.31
CA ARG A 279 -11.74 22.40 3.21
C ARG A 279 -12.38 22.18 4.59
N GLU A 280 -11.58 21.69 5.54
CA GLU A 280 -12.05 21.34 6.89
C GLU A 280 -12.62 22.55 7.66
N ARG A 281 -11.91 23.68 7.64
CA ARG A 281 -12.17 24.82 8.55
C ARG A 281 -13.05 25.91 7.96
N LEU A 282 -13.17 25.99 6.64
CA LEU A 282 -13.90 27.06 5.97
C LEU A 282 -15.03 26.50 5.08
N LEU A 283 -14.69 25.68 4.08
CA LEU A 283 -15.65 25.30 3.04
C LEU A 283 -16.71 24.32 3.54
N ASP A 284 -16.30 23.22 4.17
CA ASP A 284 -17.24 22.22 4.66
C ASP A 284 -18.20 22.84 5.70
N PRO A 285 -17.75 23.59 6.73
CA PRO A 285 -18.67 24.27 7.64
C PRO A 285 -19.76 25.08 6.94
N LEU A 286 -19.44 25.82 5.87
CA LEU A 286 -20.41 26.59 5.09
C LEU A 286 -21.36 25.68 4.29
N ILE A 287 -20.86 24.65 3.61
CA ILE A 287 -21.66 23.68 2.85
C ILE A 287 -22.67 22.97 3.74
N TYR A 288 -22.28 22.71 4.99
CA TYR A 288 -23.06 21.95 5.95
C TYR A 288 -24.05 22.80 6.76
N LEU A 289 -24.05 24.13 6.63
CA LEU A 289 -25.10 24.99 7.20
C LEU A 289 -26.49 24.65 6.63
N SER A 290 -26.56 24.25 5.36
CA SER A 290 -27.82 23.84 4.74
C SER A 290 -28.24 22.44 5.21
N ARG A 291 -29.55 22.24 5.37
CA ARG A 291 -30.16 20.94 5.70
C ARG A 291 -31.10 20.51 4.57
N PRO A 292 -30.54 20.13 3.42
CA PRO A 292 -31.34 19.71 2.27
C PRO A 292 -32.22 18.50 2.61
N VAL A 293 -33.36 18.44 1.94
CA VAL A 293 -34.27 17.30 1.92
C VAL A 293 -34.34 16.78 0.49
N HIS A 294 -33.95 15.53 0.28
CA HIS A 294 -33.91 14.86 -1.02
C HIS A 294 -34.83 13.64 -1.02
N TRP A 295 -35.17 13.13 -2.21
CA TRP A 295 -35.70 11.78 -2.33
C TRP A 295 -34.56 10.76 -2.22
N ARG A 296 -34.85 9.55 -1.76
CA ARG A 296 -33.86 8.47 -1.62
C ARG A 296 -33.16 8.17 -2.95
N ASN A 297 -33.90 8.10 -4.07
CA ASN A 297 -33.32 7.94 -5.40
C ASN A 297 -32.40 9.11 -5.80
N TYR A 298 -32.74 10.35 -5.42
CA TYR A 298 -31.89 11.52 -5.66
C TYR A 298 -30.56 11.38 -4.91
N GLU A 299 -30.59 11.06 -3.61
CA GLU A 299 -29.38 10.90 -2.80
C GLU A 299 -28.53 9.68 -3.19
N ALA A 300 -29.14 8.66 -3.80
CA ALA A 300 -28.44 7.49 -4.37
C ALA A 300 -28.10 7.65 -5.87
N GLY A 301 -28.30 8.84 -6.44
CA GLY A 301 -28.27 9.08 -7.89
C GLY A 301 -27.00 9.74 -8.43
N TYR A 302 -25.92 9.84 -7.65
CA TYR A 302 -24.73 10.62 -8.05
C TYR A 302 -24.11 10.13 -9.38
N ASP A 303 -23.51 11.07 -10.13
CA ASP A 303 -22.84 10.80 -11.40
C ASP A 303 -21.32 10.72 -11.22
N VAL A 304 -20.67 9.65 -11.69
CA VAL A 304 -19.21 9.49 -11.65
C VAL A 304 -18.48 10.65 -12.34
N ALA A 305 -19.14 11.35 -13.28
CA ALA A 305 -18.62 12.56 -13.92
C ALA A 305 -18.14 13.64 -12.92
N GLU A 306 -18.71 13.68 -11.71
CA GLU A 306 -18.32 14.59 -10.62
C GLU A 306 -16.87 14.35 -10.14
N LEU A 307 -16.41 13.09 -10.19
CA LEU A 307 -15.07 12.70 -9.75
C LEU A 307 -14.01 12.83 -10.84
N GLU A 308 -14.41 13.04 -12.09
CA GLU A 308 -13.48 12.99 -13.20
C GLU A 308 -12.53 14.19 -13.22
N PRO A 309 -11.20 13.98 -13.28
CA PRO A 309 -10.25 15.07 -13.44
C PRO A 309 -10.35 15.68 -14.84
N ALA A 310 -9.92 16.93 -14.98
CA ALA A 310 -9.80 17.59 -16.28
C ALA A 310 -8.86 16.84 -17.25
N SER A 311 -7.85 16.14 -16.74
CA SER A 311 -6.96 15.30 -17.54
C SER A 311 -6.40 14.14 -16.71
N ARG A 312 -6.19 13.00 -17.37
CA ARG A 312 -5.59 11.78 -16.80
C ARG A 312 -4.17 11.52 -17.31
N ARG A 313 -3.58 12.44 -18.08
CA ARG A 313 -2.27 12.23 -18.73
C ARG A 313 -1.11 12.14 -17.71
N LYS A 314 -1.12 13.01 -16.69
CA LYS A 314 -0.03 13.12 -15.69
C LYS A 314 -0.40 12.55 -14.32
N SER A 315 -1.69 12.50 -14.00
CA SER A 315 -2.21 12.02 -12.72
C SER A 315 -3.65 11.56 -12.87
N SER A 316 -4.07 10.65 -12.01
CA SER A 316 -5.45 10.20 -11.90
C SER A 316 -5.88 10.19 -10.43
N TYR A 317 -7.19 10.17 -10.22
CA TYR A 317 -7.75 9.89 -8.91
C TYR A 317 -8.17 8.43 -8.86
N VAL A 318 -7.84 7.78 -7.76
CA VAL A 318 -8.00 6.34 -7.58
C VAL A 318 -8.56 6.07 -6.19
N LEU A 319 -9.27 4.97 -6.05
CA LEU A 319 -9.79 4.50 -4.78
C LEU A 319 -8.99 3.30 -4.29
N GLN A 320 -8.92 3.18 -2.97
CA GLN A 320 -8.60 1.98 -2.22
C GLN A 320 -9.63 1.85 -1.10
N GLU A 321 -9.92 0.64 -0.65
CA GLU A 321 -10.88 0.45 0.44
C GLU A 321 -10.48 -0.72 1.34
N TYR A 322 -10.67 -0.50 2.64
CA TYR A 322 -10.26 -1.41 3.70
C TYR A 322 -11.44 -1.62 4.64
N PHE A 323 -11.71 -2.87 5.01
CA PHE A 323 -12.85 -3.28 5.81
C PHE A 323 -12.36 -3.76 7.17
N VAL A 324 -12.81 -3.10 8.22
CA VAL A 324 -12.36 -3.33 9.60
C VAL A 324 -13.58 -3.62 10.48
N PRO A 325 -13.54 -4.64 11.35
CA PRO A 325 -14.57 -4.83 12.38
C PRO A 325 -14.82 -3.53 13.15
N VAL A 326 -16.08 -3.18 13.40
CA VAL A 326 -16.44 -1.87 13.99
C VAL A 326 -15.79 -1.62 15.36
N GLU A 327 -15.47 -2.69 16.08
CA GLU A 327 -14.81 -2.71 17.39
C GLU A 327 -13.32 -2.36 17.30
N ARG A 328 -12.69 -2.54 16.13
CA ARG A 328 -11.26 -2.30 15.90
C ARG A 328 -10.98 -0.97 15.18
N PHE A 329 -11.99 -0.10 15.10
CA PHE A 329 -11.87 1.24 14.52
C PHE A 329 -10.71 2.05 15.12
N ASP A 330 -10.65 2.12 16.45
CA ASP A 330 -9.67 2.94 17.18
C ASP A 330 -8.24 2.38 17.11
N GLU A 331 -8.08 1.12 16.72
CA GLU A 331 -6.77 0.52 16.44
C GLU A 331 -6.31 0.77 15.00
N PHE A 332 -7.21 0.67 14.02
CA PHE A 332 -6.85 0.80 12.62
C PHE A 332 -6.56 2.25 12.21
N VAL A 333 -7.33 3.22 12.69
CA VAL A 333 -7.19 4.63 12.28
C VAL A 333 -5.78 5.20 12.54
N PRO A 334 -5.15 5.00 13.73
CA PRO A 334 -3.77 5.44 13.95
C PRO A 334 -2.77 4.81 12.98
N ARG A 335 -2.90 3.51 12.67
CA ARG A 335 -2.03 2.81 11.71
C ARG A 335 -2.20 3.36 10.29
N LEU A 336 -3.45 3.54 9.85
CA LEU A 336 -3.78 4.17 8.57
C LEU A 336 -3.16 5.57 8.48
N ALA A 337 -3.35 6.39 9.51
CA ALA A 337 -2.85 7.77 9.54
C ALA A 337 -1.31 7.82 9.46
N GLU A 338 -0.62 6.96 10.20
CA GLU A 338 0.84 6.82 10.18
C GLU A 338 1.33 6.46 8.78
N ILE A 339 0.82 5.37 8.19
CA ILE A 339 1.27 4.87 6.89
C ILE A 339 1.04 5.92 5.80
N LEU A 340 -0.15 6.54 5.76
CA LEU A 340 -0.46 7.58 4.78
C LEU A 340 0.41 8.83 4.95
N ALA A 341 0.75 9.21 6.19
CA ALA A 341 1.61 10.36 6.46
C ALA A 341 3.08 10.09 6.06
N ARG A 342 3.62 8.92 6.45
CA ARG A 342 5.00 8.51 6.12
C ARG A 342 5.21 8.43 4.62
N HIS A 343 4.26 7.85 3.89
CA HIS A 343 4.30 7.75 2.42
C HIS A 343 3.84 9.02 1.68
N ARG A 344 3.49 10.08 2.41
CA ARG A 344 3.02 11.36 1.86
C ARG A 344 1.90 11.19 0.84
N VAL A 345 0.94 10.32 1.16
CA VAL A 345 -0.17 9.99 0.26
C VAL A 345 -1.04 11.24 0.06
N ASN A 346 -1.30 11.59 -1.21
CA ASN A 346 -2.15 12.72 -1.54
C ASN A 346 -3.64 12.32 -1.47
N ALA A 347 -4.11 12.03 -0.24
CA ALA A 347 -5.49 11.69 0.03
C ALA A 347 -6.41 12.92 -0.10
N VAL A 348 -7.54 12.74 -0.76
CA VAL A 348 -8.66 13.69 -0.84
C VAL A 348 -9.52 13.56 0.42
N ASN A 349 -9.91 12.34 0.78
CA ASN A 349 -10.59 11.96 2.01
C ASN A 349 -10.44 10.45 2.27
N VAL A 350 -10.77 10.05 3.50
CA VAL A 350 -11.11 8.67 3.83
C VAL A 350 -12.56 8.67 4.30
N SER A 351 -13.46 8.04 3.53
CA SER A 351 -14.87 7.92 3.89
C SER A 351 -15.10 6.62 4.64
N VAL A 352 -15.68 6.69 5.84
CA VAL A 352 -16.03 5.54 6.68
C VAL A 352 -17.51 5.24 6.48
N ARG A 353 -17.82 4.01 6.09
CA ARG A 353 -19.19 3.53 5.82
C ARG A 353 -19.45 2.26 6.61
N HIS A 354 -20.68 2.07 7.07
CA HIS A 354 -21.08 0.89 7.81
C HIS A 354 -21.67 -0.17 6.88
N ALA A 355 -21.44 -1.45 7.19
CA ALA A 355 -22.03 -2.58 6.50
C ALA A 355 -22.20 -3.78 7.45
N PHE A 356 -23.32 -4.48 7.31
CA PHE A 356 -23.55 -5.80 7.90
C PHE A 356 -22.94 -6.93 7.07
N THR A 357 -22.96 -8.11 7.68
CA THR A 357 -22.30 -9.32 7.19
C THR A 357 -22.82 -9.78 5.84
N ASP A 358 -21.89 -10.25 5.02
CA ASP A 358 -22.18 -10.99 3.81
C ASP A 358 -22.75 -12.39 4.15
N PRO A 359 -23.84 -12.84 3.50
CA PRO A 359 -24.51 -14.09 3.82
C PRO A 359 -23.74 -15.37 3.45
N GLY A 360 -22.63 -15.30 2.71
CA GLY A 360 -21.85 -16.50 2.42
C GLY A 360 -20.98 -16.49 1.16
N SER A 361 -20.79 -15.34 0.50
CA SER A 361 -19.95 -15.25 -0.70
C SER A 361 -18.50 -15.69 -0.42
N MET A 362 -17.87 -16.36 -1.38
CA MET A 362 -16.55 -16.99 -1.19
C MET A 362 -15.40 -15.97 -1.10
N LEU A 363 -15.61 -14.75 -1.60
CA LEU A 363 -14.72 -13.59 -1.43
C LEU A 363 -15.41 -12.48 -0.63
N ALA A 364 -16.15 -12.85 0.42
CA ALA A 364 -16.82 -11.91 1.30
C ALA A 364 -15.86 -10.91 1.93
N TRP A 365 -16.08 -9.62 1.66
CA TRP A 365 -15.35 -8.53 2.31
C TRP A 365 -16.00 -8.08 3.62
N ALA A 366 -17.33 -8.23 3.76
CA ALA A 366 -18.08 -7.93 4.98
C ALA A 366 -18.15 -9.18 5.90
N ARG A 367 -17.10 -9.41 6.69
CA ARG A 367 -17.07 -10.50 7.67
C ARG A 367 -17.47 -9.96 9.05
N GLY A 368 -18.71 -10.19 9.46
CA GLY A 368 -19.26 -9.53 10.64
C GLY A 368 -19.75 -8.12 10.33
N GLU A 369 -20.02 -7.33 11.37
CA GLU A 369 -20.32 -5.90 11.24
C GLU A 369 -19.02 -5.12 11.05
N THR A 370 -18.96 -4.28 10.03
CA THR A 370 -17.70 -3.69 9.58
C THR A 370 -17.84 -2.23 9.20
N PHE A 371 -16.75 -1.49 9.38
CA PHE A 371 -16.52 -0.20 8.73
C PHE A 371 -15.65 -0.36 7.48
N ALA A 372 -16.15 0.15 6.36
CA ALA A 372 -15.41 0.31 5.13
C ALA A 372 -14.74 1.68 5.09
N PHE A 373 -13.42 1.72 4.94
CA PHE A 373 -12.57 2.90 4.84
C PHE A 373 -12.20 3.15 3.38
N VAL A 374 -13.02 3.96 2.71
CA VAL A 374 -12.84 4.37 1.31
C VAL A 374 -11.78 5.46 1.24
N LEU A 375 -10.54 5.09 0.93
CA LEU A 375 -9.44 6.02 0.66
C LEU A 375 -9.52 6.52 -0.78
N TYR A 376 -9.84 7.81 -0.95
CA TYR A 376 -9.78 8.46 -2.26
C TYR A 376 -8.49 9.29 -2.36
N HIS A 377 -7.61 8.95 -3.28
CA HIS A 377 -6.30 9.60 -3.41
C HIS A 377 -5.96 9.97 -4.84
N LYS A 378 -5.04 10.92 -4.98
CA LYS A 378 -4.45 11.32 -6.25
C LYS A 378 -3.08 10.71 -6.42
N GLN A 379 -2.82 10.08 -7.56
CA GLN A 379 -1.50 9.55 -7.92
C GLN A 379 -1.04 10.03 -9.30
N ARG A 380 0.28 10.01 -9.54
CA ARG A 380 0.84 10.26 -10.87
C ARG A 380 0.74 8.99 -11.73
N THR A 381 0.73 9.14 -13.05
CA THR A 381 0.55 8.04 -14.01
C THR A 381 1.86 7.39 -14.49
N ARG A 382 3.02 7.99 -14.18
CA ARG A 382 4.35 7.41 -14.46
C ARG A 382 4.59 6.13 -13.66
N GLU A 383 5.35 5.19 -14.21
CA GLU A 383 5.55 3.84 -13.63
C GLU A 383 6.11 3.84 -12.21
N ASN A 384 7.13 4.65 -11.92
CA ASN A 384 7.65 4.74 -10.54
C ASN A 384 6.65 5.31 -9.53
N ALA A 385 5.70 6.15 -9.95
CA ALA A 385 4.63 6.59 -9.08
C ALA A 385 3.58 5.49 -8.83
N LYS A 386 3.29 4.64 -9.84
CA LYS A 386 2.45 3.45 -9.66
C LYS A 386 3.11 2.45 -8.71
N ALA A 387 4.40 2.16 -8.91
CA ALA A 387 5.15 1.27 -8.05
C ALA A 387 5.17 1.71 -6.58
N ARG A 388 5.31 3.02 -6.32
CA ARG A 388 5.20 3.55 -4.96
C ARG A 388 3.82 3.29 -4.32
N VAL A 389 2.76 3.29 -5.12
CA VAL A 389 1.41 2.98 -4.62
C VAL A 389 1.32 1.53 -4.16
N ALA A 390 1.97 0.60 -4.85
CA ALA A 390 2.02 -0.80 -4.44
C ALA A 390 2.60 -0.98 -3.04
N VAL A 391 3.67 -0.27 -2.69
CA VAL A 391 4.33 -0.41 -1.38
C VAL A 391 3.40 -0.04 -0.23
N TRP A 392 2.84 1.18 -0.23
CA TRP A 392 2.00 1.61 0.89
C TRP A 392 0.63 0.94 0.90
N THR A 393 0.12 0.49 -0.25
CA THR A 393 -1.12 -0.30 -0.26
C THR A 393 -0.93 -1.67 0.38
N ARG A 394 0.21 -2.34 0.14
CA ARG A 394 0.57 -3.59 0.85
C ARG A 394 0.74 -3.38 2.35
N GLU A 395 1.37 -2.30 2.79
CA GLU A 395 1.45 -1.97 4.23
C GLU A 395 0.07 -1.75 4.86
N LEU A 396 -0.87 -1.10 4.15
CA LEU A 396 -2.25 -0.96 4.62
C LEU A 396 -3.01 -2.28 4.63
N ILE A 397 -2.72 -3.18 3.70
CA ILE A 397 -3.27 -4.54 3.68
C ILE A 397 -2.81 -5.32 4.92
N ASP A 398 -1.52 -5.26 5.27
CA ASP A 398 -1.04 -5.88 6.51
C ASP A 398 -1.69 -5.26 7.74
N ALA A 399 -1.85 -3.92 7.78
CA ALA A 399 -2.50 -3.23 8.88
C ALA A 399 -3.98 -3.64 9.06
N VAL A 400 -4.73 -3.79 7.97
CA VAL A 400 -6.14 -4.20 8.05
C VAL A 400 -6.28 -5.68 8.44
N ILE A 401 -5.42 -6.56 7.91
CA ILE A 401 -5.39 -7.98 8.26
C ILE A 401 -5.05 -8.15 9.75
N ALA A 402 -4.09 -7.36 10.28
CA ALA A 402 -3.75 -7.37 11.71
C ALA A 402 -4.94 -6.97 12.62
N CYS A 403 -5.88 -6.18 12.10
CA CYS A 403 -7.11 -5.81 12.79
C CYS A 403 -8.26 -6.82 12.58
N GLY A 404 -8.01 -7.99 11.95
CA GLY A 404 -9.02 -8.98 11.60
C GLY A 404 -9.86 -8.64 10.37
N GLY A 405 -9.52 -7.55 9.67
CA GLY A 405 -10.23 -7.05 8.51
C GLY A 405 -9.73 -7.61 7.17
N THR A 406 -10.15 -6.96 6.09
CA THR A 406 -9.77 -7.29 4.70
C THR A 406 -9.75 -6.03 3.82
N TYR A 407 -9.43 -6.14 2.54
CA TYR A 407 -9.33 -5.01 1.60
C TYR A 407 -10.13 -5.30 0.34
N TYR A 408 -10.61 -4.27 -0.34
CA TYR A 408 -11.49 -4.43 -1.48
C TYR A 408 -10.73 -4.79 -2.77
N LEU A 409 -11.23 -5.77 -3.53
CA LEU A 409 -10.58 -6.29 -4.74
C LEU A 409 -10.88 -5.56 -6.08
N PRO A 410 -11.79 -4.57 -6.24
CA PRO A 410 -12.00 -3.89 -7.52
C PRO A 410 -10.95 -2.80 -7.81
N TYR A 411 -9.92 -2.66 -6.99
CA TYR A 411 -8.84 -1.68 -7.15
C TYR A 411 -7.53 -2.35 -7.55
N GLN A 412 -6.42 -1.61 -7.55
CA GLN A 412 -5.13 -2.11 -8.04
C GLN A 412 -4.70 -3.38 -7.27
N PRO A 413 -4.41 -4.51 -7.95
CA PRO A 413 -4.14 -5.82 -7.35
C PRO A 413 -2.70 -5.91 -6.85
N HIS A 414 -2.36 -5.12 -5.84
CA HIS A 414 -1.00 -5.02 -5.31
C HIS A 414 -0.67 -6.05 -4.24
N ALA A 415 -1.68 -6.67 -3.63
CA ALA A 415 -1.50 -7.64 -2.54
C ALA A 415 -0.65 -8.81 -3.03
N THR A 416 0.24 -9.33 -2.18
CA THR A 416 0.92 -10.59 -2.46
C THR A 416 -0.07 -11.77 -2.41
N PRO A 417 0.24 -12.93 -3.00
CA PRO A 417 -0.59 -14.12 -2.87
C PRO A 417 -0.90 -14.49 -1.40
N GLU A 418 0.09 -14.36 -0.51
CA GLU A 418 -0.07 -14.65 0.92
C GLU A 418 -1.04 -13.66 1.58
N GLN A 419 -0.91 -12.36 1.26
CA GLN A 419 -1.83 -11.33 1.74
C GLN A 419 -3.26 -11.58 1.24
N PHE A 420 -3.41 -11.92 -0.04
CA PHE A 420 -4.71 -12.25 -0.64
C PHE A 420 -5.35 -13.44 0.08
N HIS A 421 -4.63 -14.54 0.30
CA HIS A 421 -5.18 -15.72 0.96
C HIS A 421 -5.47 -15.51 2.45
N ARG A 422 -4.68 -14.68 3.15
CA ARG A 422 -4.99 -14.28 4.55
C ARG A 422 -6.23 -13.39 4.62
N ALA A 423 -6.39 -12.48 3.66
CA ALA A 423 -7.55 -11.60 3.57
C ALA A 423 -8.82 -12.36 3.14
N TYR A 424 -8.70 -13.34 2.25
CA TYR A 424 -9.77 -14.13 1.65
C TYR A 424 -9.52 -15.64 1.79
N PRO A 425 -9.68 -16.22 2.99
CA PRO A 425 -9.34 -17.63 3.24
C PRO A 425 -10.17 -18.62 2.42
N ARG A 426 -11.43 -18.26 2.10
CA ARG A 426 -12.34 -19.06 1.28
C ARG A 426 -12.07 -18.97 -0.23
N ALA A 427 -11.06 -18.21 -0.66
CA ALA A 427 -10.64 -18.18 -2.07
C ALA A 427 -10.28 -19.57 -2.61
N LYS A 428 -9.79 -20.48 -1.75
CA LYS A 428 -9.49 -21.88 -2.13
C LYS A 428 -10.75 -22.64 -2.57
N GLU A 429 -11.89 -22.42 -1.93
CA GLU A 429 -13.18 -23.00 -2.31
C GLU A 429 -13.60 -22.49 -3.69
N LEU A 430 -13.51 -21.17 -3.90
CA LEU A 430 -13.82 -20.54 -5.17
C LEU A 430 -12.90 -21.04 -6.30
N PHE A 431 -11.62 -21.24 -6.02
CA PHE A 431 -10.66 -21.78 -6.98
C PHE A 431 -10.96 -23.23 -7.34
N ALA A 432 -11.40 -24.05 -6.38
CA ALA A 432 -11.86 -25.41 -6.64
C ALA A 432 -13.13 -25.42 -7.50
N LEU A 433 -14.09 -24.54 -7.21
CA LEU A 433 -15.30 -24.37 -8.01
C LEU A 433 -14.96 -23.95 -9.45
N LYS A 434 -14.04 -22.99 -9.62
CA LYS A 434 -13.57 -22.55 -10.94
C LYS A 434 -12.95 -23.69 -11.74
N ARG A 435 -12.10 -24.53 -11.13
CA ARG A 435 -11.53 -25.71 -11.82
C ARG A 435 -12.59 -26.67 -12.36
N ARG A 436 -13.73 -26.80 -11.68
CA ARG A 436 -14.82 -27.67 -12.12
C ARG A 436 -15.63 -27.05 -13.27
N LEU A 437 -15.91 -25.75 -13.20
CA LEU A 437 -16.80 -25.06 -14.14
C LEU A 437 -16.08 -24.49 -15.37
N ASP A 438 -14.77 -24.26 -15.27
CA ASP A 438 -13.93 -23.63 -16.28
C ASP A 438 -12.51 -24.24 -16.25
N PRO A 439 -12.38 -25.55 -16.61
CA PRO A 439 -11.13 -26.29 -16.51
C PRO A 439 -10.01 -25.71 -17.40
N ASP A 440 -10.38 -25.11 -18.53
CA ASP A 440 -9.44 -24.49 -19.48
C ASP A 440 -9.08 -23.04 -19.12
N PHE A 441 -9.54 -22.56 -17.96
CA PHE A 441 -9.31 -21.19 -17.48
C PHE A 441 -9.67 -20.12 -18.52
N ARG A 442 -10.85 -20.24 -19.13
CA ARG A 442 -11.34 -19.33 -20.17
C ARG A 442 -11.74 -17.98 -19.59
N TRP A 443 -12.50 -17.94 -18.50
CA TRP A 443 -12.96 -16.69 -17.90
C TRP A 443 -11.85 -16.03 -17.08
N ARG A 444 -11.34 -14.90 -17.56
CA ARG A 444 -10.12 -14.25 -17.05
C ARG A 444 -10.26 -12.74 -16.95
N ASN A 445 -9.55 -12.19 -15.97
CA ASN A 445 -9.19 -10.79 -15.86
C ASN A 445 -7.93 -10.68 -14.99
N VAL A 446 -7.40 -9.47 -14.82
CA VAL A 446 -6.16 -9.25 -14.06
C VAL A 446 -6.21 -9.83 -12.64
N LEU A 447 -7.36 -9.84 -11.95
CA LEU A 447 -7.48 -10.44 -10.61
C LEU A 447 -7.18 -11.95 -10.66
N TRP A 448 -7.83 -12.66 -11.58
CA TRP A 448 -7.66 -14.09 -11.75
C TRP A 448 -6.29 -14.45 -12.30
N ASP A 449 -5.73 -13.64 -13.20
CA ASP A 449 -4.36 -13.80 -13.68
C ASP A 449 -3.33 -13.63 -12.55
N THR A 450 -3.62 -12.75 -11.58
CA THR A 450 -2.70 -12.46 -10.48
C THR A 450 -2.74 -13.54 -9.40
N TYR A 451 -3.93 -14.02 -9.04
CA TYR A 451 -4.10 -14.87 -7.84
C TYR A 451 -4.45 -16.33 -8.12
N TYR A 452 -5.01 -16.65 -9.30
CA TYR A 452 -5.42 -18.02 -9.64
C TYR A 452 -4.48 -18.68 -10.64
N ALA A 453 -4.01 -17.97 -11.67
CA ALA A 453 -3.12 -18.55 -12.68
C ALA A 453 -1.85 -19.18 -12.07
N PRO A 454 -1.17 -18.56 -11.08
CA PRO A 454 -0.03 -19.21 -10.42
C PRO A 454 -0.39 -20.52 -9.71
N ALA A 455 -1.62 -20.63 -9.16
CA ALA A 455 -2.11 -21.82 -8.49
C ALA A 455 -2.41 -22.99 -9.45
N LEU A 456 -2.48 -22.74 -10.77
CA LEU A 456 -2.54 -23.80 -11.79
C LEU A 456 -1.16 -24.38 -12.11
N SER A 457 -0.09 -23.62 -11.86
CA SER A 457 1.28 -23.99 -12.16
C SER A 457 1.98 -24.74 -11.02
N GLU A 458 1.27 -25.12 -9.94
CA GLU A 458 1.75 -26.04 -8.91
C GLU A 458 1.89 -27.49 -9.44
N THR A 459 2.64 -27.68 -10.53
CA THR A 459 3.66 -28.72 -10.54
C THR A 459 4.77 -28.16 -9.65
N PRO A 460 5.29 -28.89 -8.65
CA PRO A 460 6.46 -28.41 -7.92
C PRO A 460 7.57 -28.21 -8.94
N MET A 461 7.83 -26.96 -9.34
CA MET A 461 9.12 -26.59 -9.90
C MET A 461 10.11 -26.75 -8.75
N THR A 462 10.54 -27.98 -8.56
CA THR A 462 11.89 -28.28 -8.10
C THR A 462 12.84 -27.38 -8.87
N THR A 463 13.69 -26.69 -8.11
CA THR A 463 14.84 -25.90 -8.56
C THR A 463 14.52 -24.58 -9.27
N THR A 464 14.18 -23.54 -8.51
CA THR A 464 14.76 -22.22 -8.82
C THR A 464 16.15 -22.22 -8.20
N THR A 465 17.18 -22.26 -9.03
CA THR A 465 18.55 -21.90 -8.66
C THR A 465 18.53 -20.68 -7.75
N ALA A 466 19.35 -20.68 -6.69
CA ALA A 466 19.51 -19.51 -5.83
C ALA A 466 19.67 -18.25 -6.70
N PRO A 467 18.96 -17.14 -6.39
CA PRO A 467 19.02 -15.93 -7.19
C PRO A 467 20.48 -15.50 -7.41
N ALA A 468 20.78 -14.98 -8.59
CA ALA A 468 22.12 -14.62 -9.04
C ALA A 468 22.64 -13.32 -8.36
N GLY A 469 22.71 -13.34 -7.03
CA GLY A 469 23.20 -12.24 -6.20
C GLY A 469 22.13 -11.55 -5.34
N ASP A 470 22.57 -10.65 -4.47
CA ASP A 470 21.75 -10.01 -3.44
C ASP A 470 20.69 -9.09 -4.05
N PHE A 471 20.99 -8.46 -5.19
CA PHE A 471 20.03 -7.62 -5.89
C PHE A 471 18.81 -8.42 -6.36
N HIS A 472 19.03 -9.56 -7.00
CA HIS A 472 17.94 -10.45 -7.44
C HIS A 472 17.22 -11.11 -6.26
N ALA A 473 17.93 -11.45 -5.18
CA ALA A 473 17.31 -12.01 -3.98
C ALA A 473 16.30 -11.03 -3.36
N VAL A 474 16.65 -9.76 -3.26
CA VAL A 474 15.79 -8.73 -2.65
C VAL A 474 14.70 -8.28 -3.62
N TYR A 475 15.04 -7.92 -4.86
CA TYR A 475 14.07 -7.39 -5.84
C TYR A 475 13.27 -8.47 -6.58
N GLY A 476 13.62 -9.74 -6.43
CA GLY A 476 12.86 -10.89 -6.93
C GLY A 476 11.58 -11.17 -6.13
N THR A 477 11.44 -10.59 -4.94
CA THR A 477 10.24 -10.75 -4.10
C THR A 477 9.62 -9.38 -3.78
N ALA A 478 8.28 -9.34 -3.65
CA ALA A 478 7.59 -8.11 -3.24
C ALA A 478 8.00 -7.68 -1.81
N THR A 479 8.16 -8.64 -0.90
CA THR A 479 8.57 -8.41 0.49
C THR A 479 9.96 -7.78 0.57
N GLY A 480 10.95 -8.34 -0.12
CA GLY A 480 12.30 -7.81 -0.16
C GLY A 480 12.35 -6.43 -0.82
N SER A 481 11.68 -6.27 -1.97
CA SER A 481 11.64 -4.98 -2.68
C SER A 481 11.00 -3.87 -1.84
N ASP A 482 9.89 -4.16 -1.16
CA ASP A 482 9.22 -3.19 -0.26
C ASP A 482 10.06 -2.86 0.97
N ALA A 483 10.72 -3.87 1.56
CA ALA A 483 11.67 -3.65 2.63
C ALA A 483 12.78 -2.71 2.15
N PHE A 484 13.35 -2.93 0.97
CA PHE A 484 14.38 -2.05 0.45
C PHE A 484 13.87 -0.64 0.15
N TYR A 485 12.63 -0.48 -0.33
CA TYR A 485 12.03 0.85 -0.48
C TYR A 485 11.93 1.60 0.85
N ARG A 486 11.52 0.91 1.94
CA ARG A 486 11.48 1.48 3.29
C ARG A 486 12.88 1.88 3.78
N PHE A 487 13.90 1.07 3.50
CA PHE A 487 15.29 1.42 3.79
C PHE A 487 15.68 2.74 3.10
N LEU A 488 15.38 2.88 1.80
CA LEU A 488 15.66 4.10 1.06
C LEU A 488 14.94 5.34 1.63
N GLN A 489 13.69 5.15 2.05
CA GLN A 489 12.83 6.20 2.61
C GLN A 489 13.23 6.63 4.03
N ASN A 490 13.63 5.68 4.89
CA ASN A 490 13.82 5.92 6.32
C ASN A 490 15.27 6.15 6.70
N ILE A 491 16.20 5.47 6.02
CA ILE A 491 17.63 5.42 6.37
C ILE A 491 18.48 6.18 5.36
N TYR A 492 18.39 5.83 4.08
CA TYR A 492 19.32 6.35 3.07
C TYR A 492 19.12 7.84 2.77
N ARG A 493 17.94 8.24 2.30
CA ARG A 493 17.53 9.65 2.04
C ARG A 493 18.55 10.53 1.28
N LEU A 494 19.45 9.98 0.45
CA LEU A 494 20.38 10.78 -0.38
C LEU A 494 19.79 11.16 -1.75
N TYR A 495 18.83 10.38 -2.25
CA TYR A 495 18.15 10.59 -3.53
C TYR A 495 16.62 10.50 -3.36
N PRO A 496 15.82 11.00 -4.33
CA PRO A 496 14.39 10.73 -4.36
C PRO A 496 14.13 9.21 -4.38
N GLU A 497 13.55 8.69 -3.30
CA GLU A 497 13.46 7.27 -3.02
C GLU A 497 12.68 6.49 -4.09
N ASP A 498 11.63 7.09 -4.67
CA ASP A 498 10.82 6.48 -5.73
C ASP A 498 11.58 6.33 -7.05
N ARG A 499 12.41 7.31 -7.40
CA ARG A 499 13.23 7.26 -8.60
C ARG A 499 14.37 6.27 -8.44
N PHE A 500 15.03 6.29 -7.28
CA PHE A 500 16.17 5.42 -7.03
C PHE A 500 15.73 3.95 -6.93
N HIS A 501 14.65 3.69 -6.22
CA HIS A 501 14.09 2.34 -6.12
C HIS A 501 13.68 1.77 -7.49
N THR A 502 13.09 2.59 -8.37
CA THR A 502 12.82 2.16 -9.75
C THR A 502 14.09 1.94 -10.56
N LEU A 503 15.09 2.80 -10.43
CA LEU A 503 16.36 2.61 -11.12
C LEU A 503 17.01 1.27 -10.77
N ILE A 504 16.98 0.88 -9.48
CA ILE A 504 17.47 -0.44 -9.04
C ILE A 504 16.65 -1.56 -9.65
N ARG A 505 15.32 -1.49 -9.57
CA ARG A 505 14.45 -2.50 -10.18
C ARG A 505 14.68 -2.66 -11.68
N ASP A 506 14.86 -1.56 -12.41
CA ASP A 506 15.09 -1.59 -13.85
C ASP A 506 16.46 -2.22 -14.15
N ALA A 507 17.50 -1.88 -13.39
CA ALA A 507 18.81 -2.50 -13.50
C ALA A 507 18.76 -4.02 -13.21
N VAL A 508 18.02 -4.45 -12.18
CA VAL A 508 17.79 -5.87 -11.86
C VAL A 508 17.05 -6.62 -12.97
N ARG A 509 16.21 -5.94 -13.75
CA ARG A 509 15.51 -6.56 -14.89
C ARG A 509 16.39 -6.66 -16.15
N GLU A 510 17.30 -5.70 -16.32
CA GLU A 510 18.17 -5.58 -17.50
C GLU A 510 19.43 -6.44 -17.40
N HIS A 511 19.86 -6.81 -16.19
CA HIS A 511 21.13 -7.47 -15.92
C HIS A 511 20.94 -8.74 -15.07
N ALA A 512 21.87 -9.68 -15.19
CA ALA A 512 21.75 -11.02 -14.59
C ALA A 512 22.62 -11.21 -13.33
N ASP A 513 23.55 -10.30 -13.05
CA ASP A 513 24.51 -10.40 -11.94
C ASP A 513 24.70 -9.05 -11.24
N ASP A 514 25.11 -9.12 -9.97
CA ASP A 514 25.26 -7.95 -9.09
C ASP A 514 26.28 -6.92 -9.61
N GLU A 515 27.34 -7.33 -10.29
CA GLU A 515 28.35 -6.41 -10.83
C GLU A 515 27.77 -5.54 -11.94
N ALA A 516 27.11 -6.17 -12.90
CA ALA A 516 26.46 -5.48 -14.01
C ALA A 516 25.37 -4.52 -13.50
N ILE A 517 24.57 -4.97 -12.52
CA ILE A 517 23.54 -4.14 -11.87
C ILE A 517 24.18 -2.94 -11.17
N TYR A 518 25.22 -3.17 -10.35
CA TYR A 518 25.92 -2.12 -9.60
C TYR A 518 26.53 -1.06 -10.53
N ARG A 519 27.18 -1.48 -11.61
CA ARG A 519 27.77 -0.56 -12.60
C ARG A 519 26.70 0.23 -13.34
N ALA A 520 25.60 -0.41 -13.73
CA ALA A 520 24.47 0.26 -14.37
C ALA A 520 23.82 1.31 -13.46
N LEU A 521 23.73 1.01 -12.15
CA LEU A 521 23.29 1.98 -11.15
C LEU A 521 24.18 3.21 -11.14
N GLN A 522 25.50 3.04 -10.96
CA GLN A 522 26.43 4.17 -10.93
C GLN A 522 26.37 5.03 -12.20
N ALA A 523 26.26 4.40 -13.37
CA ALA A 523 26.17 5.11 -14.64
C ALA A 523 24.89 5.96 -14.77
N LYS A 524 23.75 5.45 -14.28
CA LYS A 524 22.43 6.10 -14.40
C LYS A 524 22.08 7.02 -13.23
N LEU A 525 22.80 6.91 -12.10
CA LEU A 525 22.60 7.68 -10.87
C LEU A 525 22.58 9.22 -11.07
N PRO A 526 23.47 9.82 -11.91
CA PRO A 526 23.43 11.26 -12.19
C PRO A 526 22.08 11.72 -12.77
N GLY A 527 21.37 10.87 -13.51
CA GLY A 527 20.09 11.19 -14.15
C GLY A 527 18.91 11.31 -13.16
N ILE A 528 19.05 10.82 -11.93
CA ILE A 528 18.02 10.92 -10.89
C ILE A 528 18.31 11.98 -9.82
N LYS A 529 19.53 12.56 -9.79
CA LYS A 529 19.99 13.56 -8.83
C LYS A 529 19.39 14.94 -9.17
N PRO A 530 18.48 15.51 -8.36
CA PRO A 530 17.98 16.87 -8.61
C PRO A 530 19.09 17.92 -8.48
N PHE A 531 18.94 19.06 -9.16
CA PHE A 531 19.75 20.26 -8.91
C PHE A 531 19.65 20.61 -7.41
N LEU A 532 20.79 20.80 -6.72
CA LEU A 532 20.89 21.01 -5.25
C LEU A 532 20.47 19.81 -4.37
N SER A 533 20.56 18.58 -4.87
CA SER A 533 20.33 17.35 -4.08
C SER A 533 21.08 17.28 -2.75
N GLU A 534 22.31 17.79 -2.68
CA GLU A 534 23.07 17.79 -1.43
C GLU A 534 22.43 18.70 -0.37
N LEU A 535 21.91 19.87 -0.78
CA LEU A 535 21.21 20.81 0.10
C LEU A 535 19.82 20.29 0.51
N THR A 536 19.16 19.56 -0.38
CA THR A 536 17.76 19.15 -0.23
C THR A 536 17.57 17.76 0.40
N TYR A 537 18.54 16.86 0.24
CA TYR A 537 18.45 15.46 0.69
C TYR A 537 19.61 15.07 1.62
N ALA A 538 20.86 15.24 1.19
CA ALA A 538 22.03 14.75 1.95
C ALA A 538 22.22 15.46 3.30
N LEU A 539 22.20 16.80 3.33
CA LEU A 539 22.36 17.57 4.58
C LEU A 539 21.25 17.32 5.61
N PRO A 540 19.94 17.35 5.23
CA PRO A 540 18.87 16.99 6.15
C PRO A 540 18.93 15.53 6.61
N SER A 541 19.31 14.60 5.73
CA SER A 541 19.48 13.18 6.07
C SER A 541 20.53 13.00 7.15
N LEU A 542 21.72 13.57 6.94
CA LEU A 542 22.82 13.53 7.89
C LEU A 542 22.44 14.16 9.24
N SER A 543 21.77 15.32 9.23
CA SER A 543 21.31 15.95 10.47
C SER A 543 20.29 15.10 11.22
N LYS A 544 19.36 14.45 10.51
CA LYS A 544 18.39 13.53 11.10
C LYS A 544 19.09 12.30 11.69
N GLN A 545 20.02 11.71 10.95
CA GLN A 545 20.77 10.53 11.37
C GLN A 545 21.57 10.81 12.65
N LYS A 546 22.27 11.96 12.72
CA LYS A 546 23.02 12.37 13.92
C LYS A 546 22.10 12.50 15.15
N LYS A 547 20.98 13.21 15.00
CA LYS A 547 20.02 13.41 16.10
C LYS A 547 19.42 12.10 16.59
N GLU A 548 19.06 11.21 15.66
CA GLU A 548 18.50 9.91 15.98
C GLU A 548 19.51 9.03 16.73
N MET A 549 20.76 8.98 16.24
CA MET A 549 21.84 8.25 16.89
C MET A 549 22.13 8.80 18.29
N SER A 550 22.24 10.13 18.43
CA SER A 550 22.39 10.78 19.74
C SER A 550 21.25 10.42 20.69
N ARG A 551 20.00 10.45 20.21
CA ARG A 551 18.82 10.09 21.01
C ARG A 551 18.90 8.65 21.53
N GLN A 552 19.21 7.69 20.65
CA GLN A 552 19.33 6.28 21.02
C GLN A 552 20.51 6.03 21.97
N MET A 553 21.67 6.63 21.70
CA MET A 553 22.83 6.56 22.61
C MET A 553 22.50 7.12 23.99
N LEU A 554 21.82 8.27 24.08
CA LEU A 554 21.41 8.86 25.37
C LEU A 554 20.44 7.97 26.15
N GLN A 555 19.57 7.25 25.44
CA GLN A 555 18.64 6.28 26.04
C GLN A 555 19.41 5.09 26.64
N LEU A 556 20.38 4.54 25.91
CA LEU A 556 21.24 3.45 26.40
C LEU A 556 22.17 3.87 27.55
N LEU A 557 22.70 5.10 27.50
CA LEU A 557 23.59 5.64 28.53
C LEU A 557 22.87 6.00 29.85
N GLY A 558 21.54 5.89 29.90
CA GLY A 558 20.75 6.11 31.10
C GLY A 558 20.94 7.51 31.68
N CYS A 559 21.36 7.61 32.94
CA CYS A 559 21.59 8.89 33.64
C CYS A 559 23.04 9.41 33.54
N ARG A 560 23.98 8.62 33.00
CA ARG A 560 25.37 9.08 32.87
C ARG A 560 25.45 10.16 31.79
N ARG A 561 26.00 11.32 32.17
CA ARG A 561 26.10 12.51 31.29
C ARG A 561 27.49 13.11 31.21
N SER A 562 28.48 12.57 31.94
CA SER A 562 29.87 13.01 31.87
C SER A 562 30.77 11.81 31.58
N PHE A 563 31.69 12.01 30.64
CA PHE A 563 32.61 11.00 30.14
C PHE A 563 33.99 11.63 29.94
N ASP A 564 35.00 11.10 30.62
CA ASP A 564 36.40 11.48 30.44
C ASP A 564 37.07 10.56 29.43
N GLY A 565 37.24 11.03 28.20
CA GLY A 565 37.78 10.27 27.08
C GLY A 565 36.70 9.54 26.28
N HIS A 566 36.73 9.73 24.96
CA HIS A 566 35.82 9.08 24.01
C HIS A 566 36.54 8.65 22.75
N MET A 567 36.28 7.42 22.30
CA MET A 567 36.71 6.95 20.98
C MET A 567 35.50 6.65 20.08
N GLU A 568 35.48 7.25 18.90
CA GLU A 568 34.52 6.94 17.84
C GLU A 568 35.22 6.15 16.73
N ILE A 569 34.66 4.99 16.41
CA ILE A 569 35.17 4.08 15.37
C ILE A 569 34.28 4.19 14.14
N GLY A 570 34.89 4.43 12.99
CA GLY A 570 34.22 4.43 11.69
C GLY A 570 33.67 5.77 11.23
N SER A 571 33.96 6.86 11.94
CA SER A 571 33.80 8.22 11.40
C SER A 571 34.75 9.22 12.07
N THR A 572 34.89 10.39 11.47
CA THR A 572 35.80 11.46 11.92
C THR A 572 35.11 12.49 12.83
N GLY A 573 34.24 12.01 13.74
CA GLY A 573 33.49 12.84 14.69
C GLY A 573 32.08 13.19 14.25
N ARG A 574 31.51 12.36 13.36
CA ARG A 574 30.17 12.59 12.82
C ARG A 574 29.13 12.60 13.93
N TYR A 575 29.18 11.61 14.82
CA TYR A 575 28.17 11.42 15.87
C TYR A 575 28.57 12.13 17.16
N ALA A 576 29.87 12.15 17.50
CA ALA A 576 30.43 12.93 18.59
C ALA A 576 30.05 14.43 18.52
N SER A 577 29.99 14.99 17.31
CA SER A 577 29.63 16.40 17.09
C SER A 577 28.25 16.80 17.63
N ASP A 578 27.31 15.86 17.63
CA ASP A 578 25.95 16.07 18.11
C ASP A 578 25.79 15.57 19.56
N LEU A 579 26.38 14.41 19.88
CA LEU A 579 26.36 13.84 21.23
C LEU A 579 26.89 14.83 22.29
N ARG A 580 27.99 15.55 22.01
CA ARG A 580 28.58 16.56 22.92
C ARG A 580 27.67 17.75 23.25
N LYS A 581 26.54 17.92 22.56
CA LYS A 581 25.53 18.94 22.89
C LYS A 581 24.65 18.50 24.06
N HIS A 582 24.66 17.20 24.39
CA HIS A 582 23.76 16.57 25.36
C HIS A 582 24.51 15.90 26.51
N VAL A 583 25.80 15.61 26.33
CA VAL A 583 26.70 15.08 27.35
C VAL A 583 27.98 15.91 27.41
N ASP A 584 28.61 15.87 28.57
CA ASP A 584 29.90 16.46 28.86
C ASP A 584 31.01 15.48 28.48
N LEU A 585 31.53 15.64 27.26
CA LEU A 585 32.66 14.87 26.72
C LEU A 585 33.95 15.65 26.95
N ARG A 586 34.80 15.17 27.86
CA ARG A 586 36.09 15.76 28.24
C ARG A 586 37.23 14.79 27.90
N GLY A 587 38.47 15.22 28.14
CA GLY A 587 39.65 14.35 27.99
C GLY A 587 40.03 14.05 26.55
N ASP A 588 40.55 12.85 26.32
CA ASP A 588 41.09 12.42 25.03
C ASP A 588 39.96 12.03 24.05
N LEU A 589 39.86 12.73 22.92
CA LEU A 589 38.89 12.46 21.87
C LEU A 589 39.59 11.82 20.68
N VAL A 590 39.31 10.53 20.47
CA VAL A 590 39.98 9.67 19.49
C VAL A 590 39.01 9.30 18.38
N PHE A 591 39.43 9.50 17.13
CA PHE A 591 38.66 9.11 15.95
C PHE A 591 39.43 8.05 15.16
N LEU A 592 38.96 6.81 15.24
CA LEU A 592 39.55 5.63 14.60
C LEU A 592 38.88 5.39 13.24
N HIS A 593 39.60 5.63 12.15
CA HIS A 593 39.04 5.59 10.78
C HIS A 593 40.13 5.34 9.73
N ASP A 594 39.79 4.85 8.54
CA ASP A 594 40.78 4.53 7.48
C ASP A 594 41.39 5.77 6.84
N ALA A 595 40.61 6.84 6.72
CA ALA A 595 41.05 8.11 6.13
C ALA A 595 41.12 9.23 7.17
N ALA A 596 42.23 9.98 7.15
CA ALA A 596 42.42 11.14 8.01
C ALA A 596 41.43 12.27 7.66
N PRO A 597 40.87 12.99 8.65
CA PRO A 597 39.94 14.08 8.40
C PRO A 597 40.61 15.22 7.62
N THR A 598 39.97 15.64 6.53
CA THR A 598 40.42 16.76 5.70
C THR A 598 39.65 18.04 6.02
N TYR A 599 39.98 19.14 5.34
CA TYR A 599 39.18 20.37 5.35
C TYR A 599 38.22 20.44 4.15
N SER A 600 37.84 19.28 3.59
CA SER A 600 36.80 19.22 2.56
C SER A 600 35.48 19.75 3.13
N PRO A 601 34.62 20.37 2.29
CA PRO A 601 33.29 20.79 2.71
C PRO A 601 32.45 19.65 3.32
N VAL A 602 32.60 18.43 2.80
CA VAL A 602 31.92 17.23 3.30
C VAL A 602 32.38 16.93 4.73
N ASP A 603 33.69 16.88 4.99
CA ASP A 603 34.21 16.58 6.32
C ASP A 603 33.87 17.68 7.34
N ILE A 604 33.79 18.96 6.91
CA ILE A 604 33.40 20.09 7.76
C ILE A 604 31.95 19.95 8.22
N VAL A 605 31.07 19.58 7.29
CA VAL A 605 29.66 19.31 7.54
C VAL A 605 29.49 18.07 8.42
N GLU A 606 30.22 17.00 8.11
CA GLU A 606 30.18 15.76 8.88
C GLU A 606 30.62 15.95 10.33
N ARG A 607 31.66 16.74 10.62
CA ARG A 607 32.05 17.03 12.01
C ARG A 607 31.33 18.23 12.64
N GLY A 608 30.47 18.92 11.88
CA GLY A 608 29.67 20.04 12.39
C GLY A 608 30.45 21.31 12.74
N GLY A 609 31.62 21.53 12.13
CA GLY A 609 32.45 22.70 12.40
C GLY A 609 33.80 22.71 11.66
N LEU A 610 34.44 23.88 11.61
CA LEU A 610 35.72 24.04 10.90
C LEU A 610 36.88 23.33 11.63
N ARG A 611 36.91 23.40 12.97
CA ARG A 611 37.95 22.76 13.79
C ARG A 611 37.73 21.25 13.89
N LYS A 612 38.81 20.47 13.83
CA LYS A 612 38.81 19.03 14.12
C LYS A 612 38.49 18.82 15.60
N LEU A 613 37.65 17.83 15.92
CA LEU A 613 37.14 17.61 17.27
C LEU A 613 38.13 16.90 18.21
N GLY A 614 39.13 16.22 17.66
CA GLY A 614 40.07 15.39 18.41
C GLY A 614 41.15 14.84 17.49
N ARG A 615 41.92 13.87 17.98
CA ARG A 615 43.04 13.27 17.24
C ARG A 615 42.59 12.08 16.41
N PHE A 616 43.25 11.91 15.27
CA PHE A 616 43.01 10.82 14.34
C PHE A 616 43.94 9.65 14.66
N VAL A 617 43.40 8.44 14.62
CA VAL A 617 44.17 7.19 14.67
C VAL A 617 43.74 6.35 13.46
N PRO A 618 44.68 5.80 12.67
CA PRO A 618 44.32 4.92 11.57
C PRO A 618 43.67 3.65 12.11
N LEU A 619 42.57 3.22 11.49
CA LEU A 619 41.90 1.95 11.83
C LEU A 619 42.77 0.72 11.50
N ASP A 620 43.67 0.86 10.53
CA ASP A 620 44.69 -0.12 10.15
C ASP A 620 44.11 -1.54 9.93
N ASP A 621 43.03 -1.60 9.14
CA ASP A 621 42.34 -2.87 8.82
C ASP A 621 41.99 -3.68 10.09
N TYR A 622 41.51 -2.96 11.11
CA TYR A 622 41.11 -3.49 12.41
C TYR A 622 42.23 -4.24 13.15
N ALA A 623 43.49 -3.92 12.89
CA ALA A 623 44.60 -4.41 13.69
C ALA A 623 44.43 -4.01 15.18
N PRO A 624 45.03 -4.78 16.11
CA PRO A 624 44.99 -4.42 17.53
C PRO A 624 45.48 -2.99 17.75
N ILE A 625 44.67 -2.18 18.45
CA ILE A 625 44.99 -0.77 18.66
C ILE A 625 46.26 -0.71 19.52
N PRO A 626 47.36 -0.08 19.05
CA PRO A 626 48.60 -0.06 19.81
C PRO A 626 48.47 0.85 21.04
N GLN A 627 49.16 0.49 22.13
CA GLN A 627 49.15 1.27 23.38
C GLN A 627 49.69 2.70 23.18
N SER A 628 50.63 2.88 22.26
CA SER A 628 51.15 4.19 21.86
C SER A 628 50.09 5.08 21.17
N ALA A 629 49.09 4.46 20.53
CA ALA A 629 47.99 5.18 19.91
C ALA A 629 46.87 5.45 20.91
N VAL A 630 46.48 4.50 21.77
CA VAL A 630 45.47 4.72 22.81
C VAL A 630 45.89 3.99 24.09
N ALA A 631 46.08 4.77 25.16
CA ALA A 631 46.53 4.26 26.45
C ALA A 631 45.47 3.34 27.10
N ASP A 632 45.94 2.41 27.91
CA ASP A 632 45.10 1.49 28.69
C ASP A 632 44.23 2.27 29.67
N ALA A 633 42.97 1.84 29.84
CA ALA A 633 42.03 2.42 30.78
C ALA A 633 41.98 3.97 30.73
N SER A 634 42.00 4.54 29.52
CA SER A 634 42.04 5.99 29.28
C SER A 634 40.71 6.58 28.83
N LEU A 635 39.74 5.73 28.46
CA LEU A 635 38.46 6.16 27.90
C LEU A 635 37.27 5.72 28.75
N ASP A 636 36.27 6.58 28.86
CA ASP A 636 34.99 6.26 29.51
C ASP A 636 33.94 5.75 28.52
N LEU A 637 34.07 6.11 27.25
CA LEU A 637 33.11 5.78 26.20
C LEU A 637 33.83 5.35 24.91
N VAL A 638 33.39 4.25 24.32
CA VAL A 638 33.75 3.84 22.96
C VAL A 638 32.45 3.67 22.17
N THR A 639 32.39 4.21 20.95
CA THR A 639 31.25 4.06 20.05
C THR A 639 31.70 3.44 18.74
N CYS A 640 31.27 2.20 18.45
CA CYS A 640 31.47 1.51 17.19
C CYS A 640 30.16 1.53 16.39
N LEU A 641 30.03 2.48 15.46
CA LEU A 641 28.77 2.76 14.76
C LEU A 641 28.74 2.25 13.31
N ILE A 642 29.87 1.74 12.82
CA ILE A 642 29.98 1.04 11.54
C ILE A 642 29.72 -0.47 11.67
N GLY A 643 29.79 -1.02 12.88
CA GLY A 643 29.58 -2.43 13.17
C GLY A 643 30.85 -3.27 13.16
N LEU A 644 30.80 -4.40 13.90
CA LEU A 644 31.90 -5.35 13.99
C LEU A 644 31.86 -6.38 12.85
N HIS A 645 30.77 -6.48 12.10
CA HIS A 645 30.68 -7.33 10.92
C HIS A 645 31.70 -6.98 9.82
N HIS A 646 32.30 -5.78 9.85
CA HIS A 646 33.39 -5.42 8.94
C HIS A 646 34.78 -5.92 9.37
N VAL A 647 34.93 -6.44 10.59
CA VAL A 647 36.22 -6.86 11.14
C VAL A 647 36.60 -8.23 10.58
N PRO A 648 37.82 -8.42 10.02
CA PRO A 648 38.32 -9.73 9.64
C PRO A 648 38.26 -10.73 10.80
N LEU A 649 37.76 -11.94 10.55
CA LEU A 649 37.53 -12.93 11.62
C LEU A 649 38.81 -13.33 12.38
N ASP A 650 39.96 -13.32 11.71
CA ASP A 650 41.27 -13.60 12.30
C ASP A 650 41.78 -12.47 13.22
N ARG A 651 41.19 -11.27 13.12
CA ARG A 651 41.56 -10.09 13.93
C ARG A 651 40.51 -9.71 14.97
N LEU A 652 39.29 -10.23 14.85
CA LEU A 652 38.14 -9.87 15.67
C LEU A 652 38.44 -9.93 17.18
N ASP A 653 38.98 -11.04 17.66
CA ASP A 653 39.25 -11.22 19.09
C ASP A 653 40.29 -10.22 19.62
N ALA A 654 41.36 -10.00 18.86
CA ALA A 654 42.43 -9.08 19.25
C ALA A 654 41.98 -7.60 19.18
N PHE A 655 41.10 -7.28 18.24
CA PHE A 655 40.48 -5.95 18.14
C PHE A 655 39.54 -5.69 19.32
N ILE A 656 38.64 -6.63 19.66
CA ILE A 656 37.73 -6.50 20.81
C ILE A 656 38.52 -6.41 22.12
N ALA A 657 39.59 -7.22 22.27
CA ALA A 657 40.49 -7.12 23.42
C ALA A 657 41.12 -5.71 23.55
N SER A 658 41.41 -5.06 22.43
CA SER A 658 41.87 -3.66 22.42
C SER A 658 40.79 -2.70 22.92
N LEU A 659 39.52 -2.91 22.54
CA LEU A 659 38.39 -2.10 23.04
C LEU A 659 38.22 -2.26 24.56
N HIS A 660 38.34 -3.48 25.08
CA HIS A 660 38.32 -3.73 26.53
C HIS A 660 39.49 -3.04 27.22
N ARG A 661 40.71 -3.17 26.68
CA ARG A 661 41.94 -2.59 27.24
C ARG A 661 41.85 -1.06 27.38
N VAL A 662 41.35 -0.35 26.37
CA VAL A 662 41.33 1.13 26.37
C VAL A 662 40.25 1.72 27.27
N LEU A 663 39.16 1.00 27.52
CA LEU A 663 38.06 1.44 28.38
C LEU A 663 38.46 1.37 29.86
N ARG A 664 38.03 2.31 30.69
CA ARG A 664 38.11 2.20 32.16
C ARG A 664 37.17 1.12 32.69
N LYS A 665 37.40 0.67 33.93
CA LYS A 665 36.41 -0.15 34.65
C LYS A 665 35.08 0.61 34.69
N ASP A 666 33.97 -0.08 34.42
CA ASP A 666 32.63 0.53 34.24
C ASP A 666 32.52 1.53 33.06
N GLY A 667 33.51 1.55 32.16
CA GLY A 667 33.44 2.24 30.87
C GLY A 667 32.44 1.57 29.93
N VAL A 668 31.90 2.34 28.99
CA VAL A 668 30.80 1.88 28.13
C VAL A 668 31.25 1.73 26.67
N LEU A 669 30.96 0.59 26.06
CA LEU A 669 30.99 0.37 24.62
C LEU A 669 29.57 0.46 24.07
N ILE A 670 29.32 1.37 23.14
CA ILE A 670 28.12 1.36 22.30
C ILE A 670 28.48 0.69 20.98
N LEU A 671 27.76 -0.37 20.65
CA LEU A 671 27.89 -1.10 19.38
C LEU A 671 26.62 -0.93 18.56
N ARG A 672 26.79 -0.66 17.27
CA ARG A 672 25.72 -0.71 16.27
C ARG A 672 25.97 -1.85 15.30
N ASP A 673 25.05 -2.81 15.19
CA ASP A 673 25.18 -3.88 14.20
C ASP A 673 23.81 -4.36 13.69
N HIS A 674 23.78 -5.10 12.58
CA HIS A 674 22.57 -5.68 12.02
C HIS A 674 22.21 -7.00 12.71
N ASP A 675 20.93 -7.20 13.03
CA ASP A 675 20.43 -8.49 13.52
C ASP A 675 20.09 -9.41 12.34
N VAL A 676 21.04 -10.24 11.93
CA VAL A 676 20.90 -11.08 10.72
C VAL A 676 20.71 -12.54 11.11
N ALA A 677 19.45 -13.00 11.08
CA ALA A 677 19.07 -14.35 11.47
C ALA A 677 18.86 -15.31 10.29
N ASP A 678 18.67 -14.80 9.07
CA ASP A 678 18.34 -15.62 7.90
C ASP A 678 18.93 -15.07 6.60
N ALA A 679 18.88 -15.90 5.55
CA ALA A 679 19.43 -15.56 4.22
C ALA A 679 18.72 -14.36 3.56
N PRO A 680 17.38 -14.19 3.61
CA PRO A 680 16.72 -12.98 3.11
C PRO A 680 17.22 -11.70 3.79
N MET A 681 17.38 -11.69 5.11
CA MET A 681 17.93 -10.55 5.83
C MET A 681 19.38 -10.30 5.42
N ASN A 682 20.19 -11.36 5.30
CA ASN A 682 21.57 -11.25 4.83
C ASN A 682 21.66 -10.58 3.45
N ALA A 683 20.80 -10.98 2.50
CA ALA A 683 20.76 -10.34 1.18
C ALA A 683 20.30 -8.87 1.26
N LEU A 684 19.33 -8.56 2.11
CA LEU A 684 18.84 -7.19 2.31
C LEU A 684 19.93 -6.26 2.85
N VAL A 685 20.68 -6.70 3.87
CA VAL A 685 21.76 -5.89 4.45
C VAL A 685 22.95 -5.77 3.50
N ASN A 686 23.32 -6.84 2.78
CA ASN A 686 24.36 -6.76 1.76
C ASN A 686 23.99 -5.78 0.64
N LEU A 687 22.74 -5.82 0.19
CA LEU A 687 22.24 -4.87 -0.80
C LEU A 687 22.26 -3.44 -0.26
N ALA A 688 21.92 -3.21 1.01
CA ALA A 688 21.95 -1.90 1.64
C ALA A 688 23.37 -1.30 1.60
N HIS A 689 24.38 -2.11 1.94
CA HIS A 689 25.80 -1.73 1.86
C HIS A 689 26.25 -1.47 0.41
N ALA A 690 25.91 -2.37 -0.52
CA ALA A 690 26.25 -2.21 -1.93
C ALA A 690 25.65 -0.94 -2.54
N VAL A 691 24.37 -0.66 -2.25
CA VAL A 691 23.70 0.56 -2.72
C VAL A 691 24.29 1.82 -2.08
N PHE A 692 24.72 1.76 -0.82
CA PHE A 692 25.42 2.86 -0.16
C PHE A 692 26.74 3.18 -0.86
N ASN A 693 27.56 2.16 -1.10
CA ASN A 693 28.82 2.26 -1.84
C ASN A 693 28.62 2.77 -3.27
N ALA A 694 27.59 2.28 -3.97
CA ALA A 694 27.26 2.74 -5.31
C ALA A 694 26.93 4.23 -5.33
N GLY A 695 26.13 4.69 -4.36
CA GLY A 695 25.77 6.10 -4.19
C GLY A 695 26.96 7.03 -3.87
N LEU A 696 27.99 6.50 -3.20
CA LEU A 696 29.24 7.22 -2.92
C LEU A 696 30.27 7.14 -4.05
N GLY A 697 29.97 6.42 -5.13
CA GLY A 697 30.89 6.28 -6.27
C GLY A 697 32.03 5.27 -6.03
N VAL A 698 31.93 4.41 -5.03
CA VAL A 698 32.92 3.36 -4.75
C VAL A 698 32.94 2.35 -5.90
N PRO A 699 34.10 1.99 -6.48
CA PRO A 699 34.17 1.01 -7.56
C PRO A 699 33.68 -0.38 -7.12
N TRP A 700 33.08 -1.14 -8.04
CA TRP A 700 32.62 -2.51 -7.75
C TRP A 700 33.73 -3.40 -7.17
N ALA A 701 34.95 -3.34 -7.70
CA ALA A 701 36.06 -4.16 -7.22
C ALA A 701 36.43 -3.88 -5.75
N THR A 702 36.11 -2.69 -5.23
CA THR A 702 36.27 -2.34 -3.82
C THR A 702 35.08 -2.85 -3.01
N ASN A 703 33.85 -2.61 -3.49
CA ASN A 703 32.63 -3.13 -2.85
C ASN A 703 32.62 -4.67 -2.72
N ALA A 704 33.03 -5.39 -3.77
CA ALA A 704 33.05 -6.86 -3.79
C ALA A 704 34.10 -7.47 -2.86
N LYS A 705 35.09 -6.69 -2.41
CA LYS A 705 36.12 -7.11 -1.44
C LYS A 705 35.77 -6.72 -0.01
N GLU A 706 34.72 -5.93 0.19
CA GLU A 706 34.30 -5.49 1.52
C GLU A 706 33.83 -6.69 2.34
N LEU A 707 34.46 -6.90 3.50
CA LEU A 707 34.09 -7.98 4.41
C LEU A 707 32.80 -7.62 5.15
N ARG A 708 31.88 -8.60 5.20
CA ARG A 708 30.55 -8.46 5.79
C ARG A 708 30.16 -9.76 6.51
N HIS A 709 30.71 -9.93 7.71
CA HIS A 709 30.48 -11.08 8.59
C HIS A 709 29.26 -10.84 9.49
N PHE A 710 28.08 -10.71 8.88
CA PHE A 710 26.84 -10.50 9.61
C PHE A 710 26.51 -11.67 10.54
N ARG A 711 25.88 -11.37 11.68
CA ARG A 711 25.52 -12.31 12.75
C ARG A 711 24.21 -11.86 13.39
N THR A 712 23.63 -12.73 14.20
CA THR A 712 22.55 -12.31 15.11
C THR A 712 23.07 -11.43 16.24
N VAL A 713 22.21 -10.58 16.79
CA VAL A 713 22.52 -9.78 17.98
C VAL A 713 22.92 -10.68 19.17
N ALA A 714 22.29 -11.84 19.32
CA ALA A 714 22.61 -12.81 20.36
C ALA A 714 24.07 -13.29 20.26
N GLU A 715 24.55 -13.61 19.06
CA GLU A 715 25.94 -14.01 18.84
C GLU A 715 26.92 -12.86 19.14
N TRP A 716 26.59 -11.62 18.76
CA TRP A 716 27.43 -10.46 19.10
C TRP A 716 27.55 -10.25 20.61
N ILE A 717 26.45 -10.42 21.35
CA ILE A 717 26.43 -10.36 22.81
C ILE A 717 27.36 -11.44 23.39
N ASP A 718 27.29 -12.66 22.90
CA ASP A 718 28.11 -13.77 23.41
C ASP A 718 29.60 -13.63 23.07
N ILE A 719 29.93 -13.08 21.90
CA ILE A 719 31.31 -12.70 21.55
C ILE A 719 31.83 -11.67 22.55
N LEU A 720 31.11 -10.57 22.75
CA LEU A 720 31.55 -9.49 23.65
C LEU A 720 31.65 -9.96 25.12
N ARG A 721 30.73 -10.80 25.60
CA ARG A 721 30.79 -11.40 26.95
C ARG A 721 32.07 -12.17 27.21
N ARG A 722 32.55 -12.94 26.22
CA ARG A 722 33.82 -13.68 26.33
C ARG A 722 35.04 -12.76 26.49
N HIS A 723 34.90 -11.49 26.09
CA HIS A 723 35.93 -10.46 26.20
C HIS A 723 35.72 -9.49 27.37
N GLY A 724 34.90 -9.85 28.37
CA GLY A 724 34.72 -9.04 29.58
C GLY A 724 33.80 -7.84 29.41
N PHE A 725 32.80 -7.95 28.52
CA PHE A 725 31.74 -6.97 28.36
C PHE A 725 30.38 -7.52 28.84
N GLU A 726 29.67 -6.75 29.63
CA GLU A 726 28.32 -7.08 30.11
C GLU A 726 27.27 -6.19 29.42
N LEU A 727 26.22 -6.79 28.87
CA LEU A 727 25.14 -6.04 28.20
C LEU A 727 24.39 -5.15 29.19
N MET A 728 24.13 -3.91 28.78
CA MET A 728 23.36 -2.91 29.52
C MET A 728 21.95 -2.78 28.94
N GLY A 729 20.97 -3.42 29.60
CA GLY A 729 19.57 -3.36 29.19
C GLY A 729 19.28 -4.00 27.84
N ASP A 730 18.13 -3.66 27.24
CA ASP A 730 17.74 -4.15 25.93
C ASP A 730 18.34 -3.30 24.80
N GLY A 731 18.62 -3.95 23.66
CA GLY A 731 19.03 -3.24 22.45
C GLY A 731 17.92 -2.36 21.88
N LEU A 732 18.30 -1.29 21.19
CA LEU A 732 17.37 -0.38 20.53
C LEU A 732 17.40 -0.57 19.02
N LEU A 733 16.26 -0.92 18.44
CA LEU A 733 16.06 -0.86 17.00
C LEU A 733 15.77 0.58 16.56
N GLN A 734 16.23 0.93 15.36
CA GLN A 734 15.80 2.16 14.72
C GLN A 734 14.39 2.00 14.13
N ASP A 735 13.47 2.91 14.47
CA ASP A 735 12.08 2.85 14.02
C ASP A 735 11.97 2.77 12.49
N HIS A 736 11.21 1.77 12.01
CA HIS A 736 10.96 1.49 10.60
C HIS A 736 12.22 1.23 9.77
N ASP A 737 13.32 0.81 10.39
CA ASP A 737 14.50 0.29 9.70
C ASP A 737 14.29 -1.21 9.38
N PRO A 738 14.13 -1.57 8.10
CA PRO A 738 13.92 -2.96 7.71
C PRO A 738 15.22 -3.79 7.78
N THR A 739 16.37 -3.16 7.99
CA THR A 739 17.69 -3.84 8.09
C THR A 739 18.02 -4.30 9.51
N LEU A 740 17.07 -4.18 10.45
CA LEU A 740 17.20 -4.56 11.86
C LEU A 740 18.49 -4.06 12.52
N ASN A 741 18.85 -2.82 12.20
CA ASN A 741 20.05 -2.20 12.72
C ASN A 741 19.83 -1.86 14.21
N THR A 742 20.58 -2.55 15.07
CA THR A 742 20.39 -2.58 16.52
C THR A 742 21.52 -1.87 17.23
N LEU A 743 21.17 -0.97 18.14
CA LEU A 743 22.12 -0.28 19.02
C LEU A 743 22.15 -0.99 20.38
N LEU A 744 23.34 -1.38 20.81
CA LEU A 744 23.60 -2.11 22.05
C LEU A 744 24.58 -1.30 22.91
N ALA A 745 24.43 -1.36 24.23
CA ALA A 745 25.42 -0.82 25.16
C ALA A 745 25.98 -1.93 26.03
N PHE A 746 27.29 -1.89 26.25
CA PHE A 746 28.01 -2.86 27.06
C PHE A 746 28.88 -2.14 28.08
N ARG A 747 28.90 -2.66 29.30
CA ARG A 747 29.78 -2.21 30.37
C ARG A 747 31.02 -3.09 30.41
N ARG A 748 32.20 -2.48 30.52
CA ARG A 748 33.43 -3.21 30.82
C ARG A 748 33.41 -3.73 32.26
N THR A 749 33.54 -5.04 32.42
CA THR A 749 33.64 -5.72 33.73
C THR A 749 35.07 -6.00 34.13
#